data_AF-A0A7Y6M535-F1
#
_entry.id   AF-A0A7Y6M535-F1
#
_cell.length_a   1.000
_cell.length_b   1.000
_cell.length_c   1.000
_cell.angle_alpha   90.00
_cell.angle_beta   90.00
_cell.angle_gamma   90.00
#
_symmetry.space_group_name_H-M   'P 1'
#
loop_
_entity.id
_entity.type
_entity.pdbx_description
1 polymer ?
#
loop_
_entity_poly.entity_id
_entity_poly.type
_entity_poly.pdbx_seq_one_letter_code
_entity_poly.pdbx_strand_id
1 'polypeptide(L)'
;MNPRSRKVSPVTLVIIPVAIGLVGNLWTSTVAVDAWWFGPLTALIVAVLVVWAIRIELVRSRPAPVEEAALLRQAAESLRLAVTRQWVAESKVLSLANPRPMPVRWNLTAEPRFVPGSGGVTVSGEVTWSGSADDVDALAESYRALPGGRLIILGEAGAGKTTLAIQLLLSLAEDTEDTEGPVPVLVSAAGWDPAVHPDFAGWFAARLDQGYGWLRDFGPDTAANLFTDARVIPVLDGLDEVPADVRPLILTALNAALARRNRLIITCRRREYGEAVRAGQTISDSAVIEAEPMPGAAAAGYLSAVIGRTVPEPGWQDVIAHLEGGARGPLAETAANPLGLWLLRTVYADARESPEALLDTERFPTASALRAHLFDRLIPTAIAVRPWTSRPETDLFRPRRPYTPEQVTQWLGNLAVLLDHTPNPERKVGRASLGSRDFAWWRLGAGVLIHRPPGPFGYLGMVLSSVLWAVAVGQLALGAPLGWALTAAVIVLTEYQEGPAGDHWSWERDLPGSADVGIRGRLGRLLQQIRSKAVPAVLVFAVCGGLLSGLHVLALILGAGGLPFTPALLVLYGLTFALSLLNDAVTTWMDGDAAGGPMDQWRADRRLTFTRAAAGAVTGAAIGGVFAAIARPESAVVVTALTAAAGALSAFVGGTRHAWPVYLIASARLARRGRLPRRLMEFLDDAHRLGLLRVVGPVYQFRHAEFHDHLSARLRPAPPPRAARPPTAVVTMPPRGDPADLRPVRVQTFEGFKEILDVAFLPGGESLALTTTGRTHVIDLHGKIQRTFRYGGLASRFERAAATQAQAVHSPDGRWIAVAGGTFDLRATDWSNGKIWILDAATGARHREFVHDDWVNALAFSPDGGRIAGGSQAGSTRIWDVADGTELLTIAHVSWVNSVAFSPDGTLVATGTSGLYRPQHDHRAAEVWDASTGAALLRLRGVDASGVSEGVNDVAFSPDGTWLATAGDRVTRIWDVATGAAAHTIPEGSQSLAFSSDGLLLATAARASAAVLWNTRTWAELLRIPQPHFATRVAFDADASLLATCCRGGVVQLWRLWPGA
;
A
#
# COMPACT_ATOMS: atom_id res chain seq x y z
N MET A 1 -18.81 19.34 14.43
CA MET A 1 -19.22 18.15 15.20
C MET A 1 -18.10 17.11 15.07
N ASN A 2 -17.46 16.77 16.19
CA ASN A 2 -16.29 15.88 16.26
C ASN A 2 -16.68 14.40 16.10
N PRO A 3 -15.98 13.60 15.28
CA PRO A 3 -15.90 12.17 15.51
C PRO A 3 -14.72 11.88 16.44
N ARG A 4 -15.06 11.64 17.71
CA ARG A 4 -14.18 10.97 18.68
C ARG A 4 -14.00 9.51 18.25
N SER A 5 -12.77 9.06 18.12
CA SER A 5 -12.42 7.64 18.30
C SER A 5 -11.08 7.47 19.00
N ARG A 6 -11.00 7.93 20.26
CA ARG A 6 -10.20 7.22 21.27
C ARG A 6 -11.13 6.21 21.94
N LYS A 7 -11.18 4.98 21.43
CA LYS A 7 -11.49 3.80 22.24
C LYS A 7 -10.14 3.42 22.84
N VAL A 8 -9.93 3.36 24.15
CA VAL A 8 -10.64 2.57 25.15
C VAL A 8 -10.65 3.34 26.48
N SER A 9 -11.75 3.29 27.25
CA SER A 9 -11.74 3.72 28.65
C SER A 9 -11.12 2.62 29.53
N PRO A 10 -9.96 2.86 30.17
CA PRO A 10 -9.27 1.89 31.05
C PRO A 10 -10.07 1.51 32.31
N VAL A 11 -11.14 2.24 32.61
CA VAL A 11 -12.03 1.98 33.75
C VAL A 11 -12.67 0.59 33.67
N THR A 12 -12.94 0.11 32.45
CA THR A 12 -13.58 -1.20 32.22
C THR A 12 -12.63 -2.38 32.42
N LEU A 13 -11.31 -2.17 32.25
CA LEU A 13 -10.28 -3.21 32.37
C LEU A 13 -9.79 -3.41 33.81
N VAL A 14 -10.09 -2.46 34.70
CA VAL A 14 -9.78 -2.53 36.15
C VAL A 14 -10.97 -3.05 36.96
N ILE A 15 -12.21 -2.79 36.53
CA ILE A 15 -13.41 -3.27 37.23
C ILE A 15 -13.54 -4.79 37.19
N ILE A 16 -13.10 -5.46 36.11
CA ILE A 16 -13.26 -6.92 35.95
C ILE A 16 -12.29 -7.72 36.85
N PRO A 17 -10.98 -7.42 36.94
CA PRO A 17 -10.07 -8.11 37.87
C PRO A 17 -10.36 -7.80 39.33
N VAL A 18 -10.82 -6.58 39.64
CA VAL A 18 -11.19 -6.18 41.00
C VAL A 18 -12.51 -6.82 41.45
N ALA A 19 -13.50 -6.98 40.56
CA ALA A 19 -14.72 -7.73 40.83
C ALA A 19 -14.47 -9.25 40.96
N ILE A 20 -13.56 -9.82 40.15
CA ILE A 20 -13.15 -11.23 40.26
C ILE A 20 -12.33 -11.46 41.55
N GLY A 21 -11.48 -10.50 41.95
CA GLY A 21 -10.74 -10.55 43.21
C GLY A 21 -11.62 -10.40 44.46
N LEU A 22 -12.67 -9.58 44.41
CA LEU A 22 -13.65 -9.43 45.49
C LEU A 22 -14.56 -10.66 45.63
N VAL A 23 -14.97 -11.28 44.52
CA VAL A 23 -15.78 -12.52 44.51
C VAL A 23 -14.95 -13.74 44.92
N GLY A 24 -13.66 -13.78 44.57
CA GLY A 24 -12.74 -14.85 44.98
C GLY A 24 -12.41 -14.82 46.48
N ASN A 25 -12.35 -13.64 47.10
CA ASN A 25 -12.02 -13.49 48.52
C ASN A 25 -13.22 -13.73 49.47
N LEU A 26 -14.43 -13.84 48.92
CA LEU A 26 -15.64 -14.16 49.68
C LEU A 26 -15.90 -15.67 49.81
N TRP A 27 -15.18 -16.54 49.09
CA TRP A 27 -15.52 -17.97 49.00
C TRP A 27 -14.62 -18.93 49.81
N THR A 28 -13.34 -18.66 50.07
CA THR A 28 -12.47 -19.66 50.72
C THR A 28 -12.07 -19.28 52.14
N SER A 29 -13.07 -19.19 53.00
CA SER A 29 -12.92 -19.15 54.45
C SER A 29 -12.54 -20.53 55.00
N THR A 30 -11.24 -20.81 55.14
CA THR A 30 -10.73 -21.80 56.11
C THR A 30 -9.28 -21.49 56.50
N VAL A 31 -9.05 -20.42 57.26
CA VAL A 31 -8.10 -20.33 58.40
C VAL A 31 -8.36 -18.98 59.06
N ALA A 32 -8.59 -18.99 60.38
CA ALA A 32 -8.74 -17.78 61.18
C ALA A 32 -7.42 -16.99 61.21
N VAL A 33 -7.38 -15.87 60.49
CA VAL A 33 -6.39 -14.81 60.71
C VAL A 33 -7.13 -13.48 60.71
N ASP A 34 -7.06 -12.74 61.82
CA ASP A 34 -7.66 -11.42 62.05
C ASP A 34 -6.99 -10.32 61.20
N ALA A 35 -7.14 -10.39 59.88
CA ALA A 35 -6.60 -9.41 58.93
C ALA A 35 -7.66 -8.88 57.95
N TRP A 36 -8.87 -8.64 58.46
CA TRP A 36 -10.03 -8.11 57.71
C TRP A 36 -9.84 -6.70 57.12
N TRP A 37 -8.77 -5.98 57.50
CA TRP A 37 -8.47 -4.62 57.07
C TRP A 37 -7.50 -4.50 55.87
N PHE A 38 -6.85 -5.59 55.44
CA PHE A 38 -5.84 -5.56 54.37
C PHE A 38 -6.44 -5.36 52.96
N GLY A 39 -7.59 -5.99 52.67
CA GLY A 39 -8.30 -5.84 51.39
C GLY A 39 -8.87 -4.43 51.16
N PRO A 40 -9.55 -3.82 52.15
CA PRO A 40 -10.03 -2.44 52.05
C PRO A 40 -8.90 -1.40 51.92
N LEU A 41 -7.78 -1.57 52.63
CA LEU A 41 -6.63 -0.66 52.58
C LEU A 41 -5.95 -0.67 51.20
N THR A 42 -5.79 -1.85 50.59
CA THR A 42 -5.22 -2.00 49.25
C THR A 42 -6.15 -1.43 48.16
N ALA A 43 -7.46 -1.67 48.26
CA ALA A 43 -8.45 -1.07 47.37
C ALA A 43 -8.48 0.47 47.46
N LEU A 44 -8.36 1.03 48.68
CA LEU A 44 -8.31 2.46 48.92
C LEU A 44 -7.05 3.11 48.32
N ILE A 45 -5.88 2.48 48.51
CA ILE A 45 -4.61 2.95 47.94
C ILE A 45 -4.69 2.95 46.40
N VAL A 46 -5.22 1.89 45.79
CA VAL A 46 -5.42 1.80 44.33
C VAL A 46 -6.38 2.89 43.84
N ALA A 47 -7.50 3.12 44.54
CA ALA A 47 -8.46 4.15 44.16
C ALA A 47 -7.87 5.57 44.24
N VAL A 48 -7.11 5.87 45.31
CA VAL A 48 -6.43 7.18 45.48
C VAL A 48 -5.40 7.40 44.37
N LEU A 49 -4.66 6.36 43.98
CA LEU A 49 -3.66 6.43 42.91
C LEU A 49 -4.29 6.63 41.53
N VAL A 50 -5.41 5.98 41.25
CA VAL A 50 -6.18 6.17 40.01
C VAL A 50 -6.72 7.60 39.90
N VAL A 51 -7.30 8.12 40.98
CA VAL A 51 -7.82 9.50 41.01
C VAL A 51 -6.69 10.53 40.88
N TRP A 52 -5.54 10.28 41.52
CA TRP A 52 -4.37 11.16 41.44
C TRP A 52 -3.75 11.17 40.03
N ALA A 53 -3.65 10.01 39.37
CA ALA A 53 -3.18 9.90 37.99
C ALA A 53 -4.11 10.64 37.00
N ILE A 54 -5.44 10.48 37.13
CA ILE A 54 -6.42 11.20 36.32
C ILE A 54 -6.31 12.72 36.49
N ARG A 55 -6.07 13.19 37.72
CA ARG A 55 -5.94 14.62 38.03
C ARG A 55 -4.68 15.25 37.43
N ILE A 56 -3.56 14.52 37.40
CA ILE A 56 -2.32 14.98 36.76
C ILE A 56 -2.49 15.07 35.24
N GLU A 57 -3.19 14.11 34.63
CA GLU A 57 -3.46 14.10 33.20
C GLU A 57 -4.33 15.29 32.76
N LEU A 58 -5.36 15.62 33.56
CA LEU A 58 -6.29 16.74 33.33
C LEU A 58 -5.66 18.13 33.52
N VAL A 59 -4.72 18.26 34.46
CA VAL A 59 -4.03 19.54 34.72
C VAL A 59 -2.95 19.83 33.68
N ARG A 60 -2.42 18.81 33.01
CA ARG A 60 -1.36 18.94 31.98
C ARG A 60 -1.86 19.27 30.58
N SER A 61 -3.17 19.21 30.31
CA SER A 61 -3.67 19.08 28.93
C SER A 61 -4.14 20.36 28.24
N ARG A 62 -4.05 21.57 28.83
CA ARG A 62 -4.37 22.81 28.10
C ARG A 62 -3.51 24.02 28.52
N PRO A 63 -2.63 24.54 27.64
CA PRO A 63 -2.08 25.89 27.81
C PRO A 63 -3.18 26.95 27.69
N ALA A 64 -2.91 28.17 28.17
CA ALA A 64 -3.87 29.27 28.07
C ALA A 64 -4.02 29.74 26.60
N PRO A 65 -5.19 30.26 26.17
CA PRO A 65 -5.45 30.59 24.75
C PRO A 65 -4.47 31.62 24.14
N VAL A 66 -3.93 32.53 24.94
CA VAL A 66 -2.91 33.52 24.50
C VAL A 66 -1.56 32.86 24.23
N GLU A 67 -1.23 31.82 25.00
CA GLU A 67 0.01 31.06 24.88
C GLU A 67 -0.04 30.15 23.64
N GLU A 68 -1.19 29.55 23.35
CA GLU A 68 -1.44 28.74 22.15
C GLU A 68 -1.25 29.55 20.84
N ALA A 69 -1.80 30.76 20.76
CA ALA A 69 -1.62 31.63 19.59
C ALA A 69 -0.18 32.13 19.40
N ALA A 70 0.60 32.24 20.48
CA ALA A 70 2.02 32.58 20.41
C ALA A 70 2.85 31.38 19.93
N LEU A 71 2.56 30.17 20.44
CA LEU A 71 3.19 28.93 20.01
C LEU A 71 2.93 28.63 18.53
N LEU A 72 1.69 28.83 18.05
CA LEU A 72 1.35 28.65 16.64
C LEU A 72 2.08 29.64 15.72
N ARG A 73 2.25 30.90 16.15
CA ARG A 73 3.06 31.89 15.41
C ARG A 73 4.53 31.47 15.35
N GLN A 74 5.10 31.02 16.46
CA GLN A 74 6.47 30.54 16.51
C GLN A 74 6.69 29.27 15.65
N ALA A 75 5.70 28.38 15.63
CA ALA A 75 5.70 27.19 14.78
C ALA A 75 5.67 27.56 13.29
N ALA A 76 4.83 28.53 12.89
CA ALA A 76 4.77 29.02 11.51
C ALA A 76 6.10 29.65 11.07
N GLU A 77 6.72 30.49 11.92
CA GLU A 77 8.04 31.08 11.64
C GLU A 77 9.12 30.01 11.43
N SER A 78 9.16 29.03 12.34
CA SER A 78 10.10 27.92 12.26
C SER A 78 9.88 27.09 10.98
N LEU A 79 8.62 26.94 10.57
CA LEU A 79 8.24 26.21 9.36
C LEU A 79 8.70 26.96 8.12
N ARG A 80 8.51 28.28 8.06
CA ARG A 80 8.98 29.12 6.97
C ARG A 80 10.48 28.96 6.77
N LEU A 81 11.26 29.12 7.84
CA LEU A 81 12.72 28.94 7.79
C LEU A 81 13.13 27.53 7.33
N ALA A 82 12.37 26.48 7.69
CA ALA A 82 12.65 25.12 7.25
C ALA A 82 12.35 24.92 5.75
N VAL A 83 11.17 25.37 5.30
CA VAL A 83 10.72 25.31 3.91
C VAL A 83 11.66 26.09 2.99
N THR A 84 11.97 27.35 3.32
CA THR A 84 12.85 28.20 2.51
C THR A 84 14.23 27.57 2.37
N ARG A 85 14.84 27.09 3.48
CA ARG A 85 16.14 26.40 3.42
C ARG A 85 16.10 25.16 2.53
N GLN A 86 15.04 24.35 2.65
CA GLN A 86 14.88 23.14 1.86
C GLN A 86 14.78 23.45 0.36
N TRP A 87 13.88 24.36 -0.04
CA TRP A 87 13.63 24.64 -1.45
C TRP A 87 14.73 25.48 -2.11
N VAL A 88 15.47 26.31 -1.36
CA VAL A 88 16.68 26.97 -1.85
C VAL A 88 17.80 25.95 -2.11
N ALA A 89 17.93 24.93 -1.27
CA ALA A 89 18.87 23.84 -1.52
C ALA A 89 18.44 23.01 -2.75
N GLU A 90 17.15 22.70 -2.87
CA GLU A 90 16.61 21.92 -3.99
C GLU A 90 16.71 22.69 -5.32
N SER A 91 16.43 24.00 -5.34
CA SER A 91 16.53 24.82 -6.56
C SER A 91 17.95 24.88 -7.11
N LYS A 92 18.96 24.87 -6.23
CA LYS A 92 20.39 24.76 -6.60
C LYS A 92 20.68 23.41 -7.24
N VAL A 93 20.25 22.30 -6.64
CA VAL A 93 20.45 20.93 -7.20
C VAL A 93 19.78 20.79 -8.56
N LEU A 94 18.57 21.33 -8.70
CA LEU A 94 17.82 21.33 -9.96
C LEU A 94 18.35 22.33 -10.99
N SER A 95 19.29 23.21 -10.61
CA SER A 95 19.86 24.26 -11.46
C SER A 95 18.80 25.18 -12.07
N LEU A 96 17.72 25.44 -11.34
CA LEU A 96 16.56 26.18 -11.86
C LEU A 96 16.89 27.63 -12.23
N ALA A 97 17.93 28.21 -11.65
CA ALA A 97 18.32 29.63 -11.82
C ALA A 97 19.73 29.82 -12.40
N ASN A 98 20.34 28.80 -13.02
CA ASN A 98 21.72 28.88 -13.52
C ASN A 98 21.76 28.54 -15.02
N PRO A 99 22.32 29.38 -15.94
CA PRO A 99 22.79 30.75 -15.72
C PRO A 99 21.65 31.78 -15.73
N ARG A 100 20.46 31.39 -16.20
CA ARG A 100 19.19 32.12 -16.11
C ARG A 100 18.07 31.15 -15.68
N PRO A 101 16.95 31.65 -15.13
CA PRO A 101 15.77 30.85 -14.87
C PRO A 101 15.38 30.01 -16.09
N MET A 102 14.92 28.78 -15.87
CA MET A 102 14.33 27.98 -16.96
C MET A 102 13.10 28.73 -17.49
N PRO A 103 13.03 29.07 -18.79
CA PRO A 103 11.92 29.83 -19.31
C PRO A 103 10.65 28.98 -19.25
N VAL A 104 9.65 29.46 -18.50
CA VAL A 104 8.30 28.91 -18.46
C VAL A 104 7.38 30.10 -18.67
N ARG A 105 6.58 30.08 -19.74
CA ARG A 105 5.58 31.12 -20.01
C ARG A 105 4.21 30.61 -19.63
N TRP A 106 3.35 31.49 -19.12
CA TRP A 106 1.99 31.15 -18.77
C TRP A 106 1.02 32.28 -19.10
N ASN A 107 -0.24 31.91 -19.19
CA ASN A 107 -1.33 32.82 -19.46
C ASN A 107 -2.58 32.41 -18.68
N LEU A 108 -3.40 33.39 -18.29
CA LEU A 108 -4.68 33.15 -17.64
C LEU A 108 -5.65 32.50 -18.63
N THR A 109 -6.19 31.34 -18.26
CA THR A 109 -7.14 30.61 -19.10
C THR A 109 -8.54 31.19 -18.93
N ALA A 110 -9.13 31.74 -20.00
CA ALA A 110 -10.50 32.25 -20.02
C ALA A 110 -11.55 31.20 -20.40
N GLU A 111 -11.20 29.90 -20.39
CA GLU A 111 -12.09 28.85 -20.87
C GLU A 111 -13.29 28.61 -19.94
N PRO A 112 -14.54 28.71 -20.45
CA PRO A 112 -15.74 28.62 -19.62
C PRO A 112 -15.86 27.34 -18.79
N ARG A 113 -15.26 26.23 -19.25
CA ARG A 113 -15.27 24.93 -18.55
C ARG A 113 -14.42 24.89 -17.27
N PHE A 114 -13.50 25.85 -17.12
CA PHE A 114 -12.64 25.99 -15.94
C PHE A 114 -13.07 27.17 -15.05
N VAL A 115 -14.10 27.92 -15.47
CA VAL A 115 -14.68 29.03 -14.72
C VAL A 115 -15.79 28.48 -13.81
N PRO A 116 -15.76 28.72 -12.49
CA PRO A 116 -16.84 28.30 -11.60
C PRO A 116 -18.17 28.96 -11.97
N GLY A 117 -19.28 28.21 -11.89
CA GLY A 117 -20.63 28.70 -12.20
C GLY A 117 -21.05 29.93 -11.37
N SER A 118 -22.15 30.57 -11.81
CA SER A 118 -22.69 31.94 -11.53
C SER A 118 -22.77 32.45 -10.08
N GLY A 119 -21.68 32.32 -9.31
CA GLY A 119 -21.51 32.78 -7.94
C GLY A 119 -20.10 32.60 -7.37
N GLY A 120 -19.18 31.94 -8.10
CA GLY A 120 -17.74 31.93 -7.80
C GLY A 120 -17.06 33.16 -8.41
N VAL A 121 -16.14 33.77 -7.69
CA VAL A 121 -15.44 34.99 -8.09
C VAL A 121 -14.85 34.85 -9.50
N THR A 122 -15.50 35.46 -10.50
CA THR A 122 -14.82 35.95 -11.70
C THR A 122 -13.88 37.06 -11.23
N VAL A 123 -12.59 37.00 -11.57
CA VAL A 123 -11.79 38.22 -11.60
C VAL A 123 -12.53 39.16 -12.56
N SER A 124 -13.31 40.10 -12.01
CA SER A 124 -14.13 40.99 -12.80
C SER A 124 -13.22 42.05 -13.41
N GLY A 125 -12.85 41.84 -14.67
CA GLY A 125 -12.06 42.75 -15.49
C GLY A 125 -11.33 41.98 -16.58
N GLU A 126 -11.06 42.62 -17.73
CA GLU A 126 -10.05 42.15 -18.70
C GLU A 126 -8.69 42.14 -18.00
N VAL A 127 -8.37 41.09 -17.26
CA VAL A 127 -7.06 40.90 -16.66
C VAL A 127 -6.38 39.78 -17.43
N THR A 128 -5.63 40.16 -18.46
CA THR A 128 -4.67 39.26 -19.10
C THR A 128 -3.47 39.12 -18.17
N TRP A 129 -3.50 38.12 -17.29
CA TRP A 129 -2.35 37.76 -16.47
C TRP A 129 -1.46 36.79 -17.25
N SER A 130 -0.54 37.34 -18.05
CA SER A 130 0.52 36.61 -18.74
C SER A 130 1.87 36.90 -18.09
N GLY A 131 2.72 35.89 -17.93
CA GLY A 131 4.03 36.05 -17.30
C GLY A 131 5.05 35.01 -17.77
N SER A 132 6.31 35.24 -17.40
CA SER A 132 7.43 34.33 -17.63
C SER A 132 8.13 34.03 -16.30
N ALA A 133 8.76 32.87 -16.18
CA ALA A 133 9.53 32.46 -15.00
C ALA A 133 10.65 33.44 -14.61
N ASP A 134 11.04 34.31 -15.54
CA ASP A 134 11.99 35.40 -15.31
C ASP A 134 11.41 36.55 -14.48
N ASP A 135 10.08 36.61 -14.31
CA ASP A 135 9.31 37.60 -13.54
C ASP A 135 8.32 36.89 -12.60
N VAL A 136 8.85 35.99 -11.77
CA VAL A 136 8.04 35.22 -10.80
C VAL A 136 7.48 36.11 -9.68
N ASP A 137 8.09 37.25 -9.40
CA ASP A 137 7.63 38.16 -8.35
C ASP A 137 6.31 38.83 -8.73
N ALA A 138 6.13 39.21 -10.01
CA ALA A 138 4.84 39.68 -10.52
C ALA A 138 3.74 38.61 -10.42
N LEU A 139 4.09 37.32 -10.60
CA LEU A 139 3.18 36.19 -10.37
C LEU A 139 2.80 36.08 -8.88
N ALA A 140 3.77 36.23 -7.98
CA ALA A 140 3.52 36.20 -6.54
C ALA A 140 2.59 37.35 -6.10
N GLU A 141 2.82 38.57 -6.59
CA GLU A 141 1.94 39.73 -6.34
C GLU A 141 0.51 39.49 -6.83
N SER A 142 0.38 39.01 -8.06
CA SER A 142 -0.93 38.70 -8.64
C SER A 142 -1.66 37.60 -7.88
N TYR A 143 -0.93 36.58 -7.43
CA TYR A 143 -1.49 35.52 -6.58
C TYR A 143 -1.97 36.07 -5.22
N ARG A 144 -1.20 36.97 -4.57
CA ARG A 144 -1.60 37.60 -3.31
C ARG A 144 -2.87 38.44 -3.46
N ALA A 145 -3.07 39.05 -4.63
CA ALA A 145 -4.25 39.85 -4.96
C ALA A 145 -5.53 39.03 -5.20
N LEU A 146 -5.44 37.70 -5.36
CA LEU A 146 -6.60 36.86 -5.59
C LEU A 146 -7.52 36.83 -4.35
N PRO A 147 -8.82 37.16 -4.48
CA PRO A 147 -9.75 37.20 -3.33
C PRO A 147 -9.87 35.88 -2.57
N GLY A 148 -9.76 34.75 -3.27
CA GLY A 148 -9.75 33.41 -2.69
C GLY A 148 -8.37 32.80 -2.48
N GLY A 149 -7.30 33.42 -3.01
CA GLY A 149 -5.92 32.91 -2.94
C GLY A 149 -5.74 31.48 -3.45
N ARG A 150 -6.52 31.07 -4.46
CA ARG A 150 -6.49 29.71 -5.04
C ARG A 150 -6.00 29.78 -6.48
N LEU A 151 -4.98 28.99 -6.81
CA LEU A 151 -4.33 28.97 -8.11
C LEU A 151 -4.19 27.54 -8.63
N ILE A 152 -4.57 27.32 -9.89
CA ILE A 152 -4.37 26.06 -10.60
C ILE A 152 -3.41 26.32 -11.77
N ILE A 153 -2.32 25.55 -11.81
CA ILE A 153 -1.27 25.61 -12.83
C ILE A 153 -1.44 24.41 -13.75
N LEU A 154 -1.89 24.68 -14.98
CA LEU A 154 -2.11 23.70 -16.04
C LEU A 154 -0.97 23.71 -17.06
N GLY A 155 -0.90 22.63 -17.84
CA GLY A 155 0.06 22.51 -18.94
C GLY A 155 0.31 21.06 -19.35
N GLU A 156 0.82 20.86 -20.55
CA GLU A 156 1.13 19.54 -21.10
C GLU A 156 2.29 18.83 -20.34
N ALA A 157 2.55 17.58 -20.70
CA ALA A 157 3.69 16.84 -20.17
C ALA A 157 5.01 17.58 -20.49
N GLY A 158 5.87 17.75 -19.48
CA GLY A 158 7.12 18.49 -19.62
C GLY A 158 7.00 20.02 -19.70
N ALA A 159 5.80 20.61 -19.60
CA ALA A 159 5.56 22.05 -19.73
C ALA A 159 6.10 22.94 -18.58
N GLY A 160 6.80 22.37 -17.59
CA GLY A 160 7.40 23.15 -16.50
C GLY A 160 6.46 23.52 -15.34
N LYS A 161 5.28 22.90 -15.22
CA LYS A 161 4.30 23.17 -14.14
C LYS A 161 4.91 23.15 -12.73
N THR A 162 5.62 22.08 -12.38
CA THR A 162 6.26 21.98 -11.06
C THR A 162 7.42 22.97 -10.91
N THR A 163 8.15 23.25 -11.99
CA THR A 163 9.21 24.28 -11.97
C THR A 163 8.63 25.63 -11.59
N LEU A 164 7.51 26.01 -12.21
CA LEU A 164 6.80 27.24 -11.89
C LEU A 164 6.27 27.25 -10.46
N ALA A 165 5.67 26.14 -10.00
CA ALA A 165 5.19 26.02 -8.62
C ALA A 165 6.30 26.16 -7.58
N ILE A 166 7.49 25.61 -7.84
CA ILE A 166 8.67 25.73 -6.96
C ILE A 166 9.20 27.16 -6.95
N GLN A 167 9.29 27.82 -8.12
CA GLN A 167 9.75 29.22 -8.19
C GLN A 167 8.77 30.16 -7.48
N LEU A 168 7.46 29.96 -7.68
CA LEU A 168 6.43 30.72 -6.97
C LEU A 168 6.48 30.46 -5.46
N LEU A 169 6.65 29.20 -5.03
CA LEU A 169 6.84 28.85 -3.63
C LEU A 169 8.02 29.60 -3.02
N LEU A 170 9.16 29.65 -3.72
CA LEU A 170 10.36 30.36 -3.26
C LEU A 170 10.11 31.86 -3.15
N SER A 171 9.56 32.50 -4.18
CA SER A 171 9.22 33.94 -4.16
C SER A 171 8.26 34.27 -3.01
N LEU A 172 7.26 33.42 -2.74
CA LEU A 172 6.34 33.59 -1.60
C LEU A 172 7.00 33.33 -0.24
N ALA A 173 8.02 32.47 -0.16
CA ALA A 173 8.66 32.09 1.09
C ALA A 173 9.86 32.99 1.46
N GLU A 174 10.47 33.66 0.48
CA GLU A 174 11.60 34.58 0.64
C GLU A 174 11.17 36.04 0.83
N ASP A 175 9.89 36.35 0.62
CA ASP A 175 9.34 37.69 0.80
C ASP A 175 9.59 38.23 2.21
N THR A 176 10.46 39.25 2.28
CA THR A 176 10.86 39.90 3.53
C THR A 176 9.81 40.86 4.08
N GLU A 177 8.82 41.27 3.28
CA GLU A 177 7.78 42.22 3.69
C GLU A 177 6.62 41.52 4.43
N ASP A 178 6.32 40.25 4.09
CA ASP A 178 5.22 39.46 4.68
C ASP A 178 5.71 38.37 5.65
N THR A 179 6.45 38.78 6.69
CA THR A 179 6.98 37.85 7.71
C THR A 179 5.91 37.15 8.55
N GLU A 180 4.67 37.65 8.59
CA GLU A 180 3.53 36.99 9.25
C GLU A 180 2.62 36.22 8.28
N GLY A 181 2.93 36.24 6.98
CA GLY A 181 2.17 35.60 5.92
C GLY A 181 2.15 34.08 5.97
N PRO A 182 1.19 33.43 5.31
CA PRO A 182 1.07 31.98 5.32
C PRO A 182 2.21 31.28 4.58
N VAL A 183 2.73 30.19 5.16
CA VAL A 183 3.91 29.48 4.65
C VAL A 183 3.53 28.50 3.54
N PRO A 184 4.09 28.61 2.32
CA PRO A 184 3.82 27.65 1.26
C PRO A 184 4.54 26.32 1.48
N VAL A 185 3.81 25.20 1.46
CA VAL A 185 4.37 23.86 1.67
C VAL A 185 3.99 22.95 0.51
N LEU A 186 5.01 22.49 -0.22
CA LEU A 186 4.83 21.57 -1.34
C LEU A 186 4.70 20.12 -0.88
N VAL A 187 3.62 19.47 -1.31
CA VAL A 187 3.33 18.06 -1.06
C VAL A 187 2.84 17.37 -2.35
N SER A 188 3.19 16.11 -2.52
CA SER A 188 2.72 15.28 -3.64
C SER A 188 1.24 14.90 -3.45
N ALA A 189 0.42 15.08 -4.49
CA ALA A 189 -0.97 14.65 -4.51
C ALA A 189 -1.14 13.15 -4.78
N ALA A 190 -0.13 12.48 -5.36
CA ALA A 190 -0.20 11.09 -5.84
C ALA A 190 -0.59 10.08 -4.74
N GLY A 191 -0.26 10.39 -3.48
CA GLY A 191 -0.56 9.54 -2.34
C GLY A 191 -1.96 9.69 -1.73
N TRP A 192 -2.73 10.72 -2.10
CA TRP A 192 -4.01 11.01 -1.44
C TRP A 192 -5.17 10.19 -2.03
N ASP A 193 -5.93 9.55 -1.15
CA ASP A 193 -7.20 8.90 -1.49
C ASP A 193 -8.31 9.38 -0.52
N PRO A 194 -9.25 10.22 -0.99
CA PRO A 194 -10.38 10.68 -0.19
C PRO A 194 -11.31 9.56 0.28
N ALA A 195 -11.27 8.35 -0.31
CA ALA A 195 -12.05 7.23 0.20
C ALA A 195 -11.52 6.68 1.53
N VAL A 196 -10.21 6.83 1.79
CA VAL A 196 -9.56 6.42 3.05
C VAL A 196 -9.36 7.60 3.99
N HIS A 197 -8.93 8.74 3.44
CA HIS A 197 -8.74 10.00 4.16
C HIS A 197 -9.65 11.08 3.57
N PRO A 198 -10.96 11.08 3.90
CA PRO A 198 -11.94 12.01 3.33
C PRO A 198 -11.70 13.46 3.73
N ASP A 199 -11.01 13.67 4.86
CA ASP A 199 -10.64 15.00 5.34
C ASP A 199 -9.27 15.41 4.81
N PHE A 200 -9.25 16.46 3.97
CA PHE A 200 -8.02 17.05 3.47
C PHE A 200 -7.18 17.69 4.57
N ALA A 201 -7.80 18.33 5.58
CA ALA A 201 -7.07 19.00 6.65
C ALA A 201 -6.27 17.98 7.47
N GLY A 202 -6.91 16.89 7.88
CA GLY A 202 -6.25 15.77 8.55
C GLY A 202 -5.17 15.10 7.70
N TRP A 203 -5.43 14.88 6.40
CA TRP A 203 -4.42 14.31 5.49
C TRP A 203 -3.21 15.23 5.34
N PHE A 204 -3.43 16.52 5.12
CA PHE A 204 -2.36 17.51 4.96
C PHE A 204 -1.57 17.70 6.25
N ALA A 205 -2.24 17.73 7.41
CA ALA A 205 -1.59 17.76 8.71
C ALA A 205 -0.69 16.53 8.93
N ALA A 206 -1.14 15.34 8.53
CA ALA A 206 -0.31 14.13 8.58
C ALA A 206 0.93 14.24 7.68
N ARG A 207 0.84 14.90 6.52
CA ARG A 207 2.00 15.16 5.65
C ARG A 207 2.95 16.20 6.23
N LEU A 208 2.43 17.23 6.89
CA LEU A 208 3.25 18.19 7.66
C LEU A 208 3.97 17.49 8.80
N ASP A 209 3.30 16.64 9.58
CA ASP A 209 3.92 15.84 10.63
C ASP A 209 5.00 14.89 10.10
N GLN A 210 4.78 14.30 8.93
CA GLN A 210 5.75 13.42 8.29
C GLN A 210 7.00 14.18 7.80
N GLY A 211 6.87 15.39 7.27
CA GLY A 211 8.01 16.18 6.77
C GLY A 211 8.67 17.08 7.81
N TYR A 212 7.89 17.54 8.79
CA TYR A 212 8.23 18.55 9.80
C TYR A 212 7.77 18.10 11.20
N GLY A 213 8.08 16.87 11.59
CA GLY A 213 7.57 16.29 12.86
C GLY A 213 7.84 17.15 14.09
N TRP A 214 8.89 17.98 14.07
CA TRP A 214 9.27 18.90 15.15
C TRP A 214 8.18 19.94 15.44
N LEU A 215 7.19 20.11 14.56
CA LEU A 215 5.98 20.88 14.85
C LEU A 215 5.24 20.36 16.10
N ARG A 216 5.38 19.07 16.44
CA ARG A 216 4.80 18.47 17.65
C ARG A 216 5.38 19.01 18.94
N ASP A 217 6.59 19.59 18.91
CA ASP A 217 7.19 20.27 20.06
C ASP A 217 6.38 21.52 20.49
N PHE A 218 5.59 22.10 19.59
CA PHE A 218 4.67 23.21 19.87
C PHE A 218 3.27 22.76 20.30
N GLY A 219 2.99 21.45 20.22
CA GLY A 219 1.70 20.85 20.56
C GLY A 219 1.33 19.71 19.60
N PRO A 220 0.58 18.68 20.05
CA PRO A 220 0.27 17.50 19.23
C PRO A 220 -0.61 17.81 18.00
N ASP A 221 -1.40 18.88 18.05
CA ASP A 221 -2.33 19.28 17.00
C ASP A 221 -1.82 20.48 16.17
N THR A 222 -0.55 20.88 16.35
CA THR A 222 0.05 22.08 15.71
C THR A 222 -0.10 22.06 14.19
N ALA A 223 0.19 20.94 13.53
CA ALA A 223 0.09 20.83 12.07
C ALA A 223 -1.35 21.06 11.56
N ALA A 224 -2.36 20.53 12.25
CA ALA A 224 -3.76 20.74 11.90
C ALA A 224 -4.22 22.17 12.18
N ASN A 225 -3.75 22.76 13.29
CA ASN A 225 -4.06 24.13 13.66
C ASN A 225 -3.43 25.15 12.69
N LEU A 226 -2.21 24.91 12.19
CA LEU A 226 -1.58 25.75 11.16
C LEU A 226 -2.44 25.84 9.88
N PHE A 227 -3.02 24.73 9.45
CA PHE A 227 -3.94 24.72 8.30
C PHE A 227 -5.27 25.43 8.62
N THR A 228 -5.86 25.11 9.78
CA THR A 228 -7.15 25.67 10.21
C THR A 228 -7.11 27.20 10.36
N ASP A 229 -6.00 27.73 10.89
CA ASP A 229 -5.76 29.17 11.06
C ASP A 229 -5.25 29.86 9.78
N ALA A 230 -5.23 29.15 8.65
CA ALA A 230 -4.74 29.64 7.36
C ALA A 230 -3.30 30.21 7.44
N ARG A 231 -2.43 29.59 8.24
CA ARG A 231 -1.00 29.93 8.38
C ARG A 231 -0.10 29.21 7.37
N VAL A 232 -0.66 28.33 6.55
CA VAL A 232 0.05 27.54 5.54
C VAL A 232 -0.72 27.55 4.22
N ILE A 233 0.02 27.54 3.11
CA ILE A 233 -0.50 27.39 1.75
C ILE A 233 -0.11 25.99 1.26
N PRO A 234 -1.05 25.04 1.10
CA PRO A 234 -0.74 23.78 0.44
C PRO A 234 -0.38 24.04 -1.03
N VAL A 235 0.77 23.53 -1.46
CA VAL A 235 1.17 23.48 -2.87
C VAL A 235 1.11 22.02 -3.30
N LEU A 236 -0.01 21.62 -3.91
CA LEU A 236 -0.27 20.24 -4.31
C LEU A 236 0.33 19.99 -5.70
N ASP A 237 1.39 19.19 -5.75
CA ASP A 237 2.04 18.84 -7.01
C ASP A 237 1.55 17.49 -7.54
N GLY A 238 1.28 17.43 -8.85
CA GLY A 238 1.03 16.18 -9.57
C GLY A 238 -0.38 15.62 -9.40
N LEU A 239 -1.43 16.46 -9.44
CA LEU A 239 -2.82 15.95 -9.42
C LEU A 239 -3.10 15.03 -10.62
N ASP A 240 -2.39 15.19 -11.75
CA ASP A 240 -2.46 14.29 -12.91
C ASP A 240 -1.88 12.89 -12.66
N GLU A 241 -1.09 12.72 -11.60
CA GLU A 241 -0.55 11.43 -11.19
C GLU A 241 -1.57 10.62 -10.36
N VAL A 242 -2.69 11.26 -9.99
CA VAL A 242 -3.81 10.59 -9.31
C VAL A 242 -4.71 9.90 -10.36
N PRO A 243 -5.15 8.66 -10.10
CA PRO A 243 -6.09 7.94 -10.96
C PRO A 243 -7.35 8.74 -11.29
N ALA A 244 -7.85 8.51 -12.52
CA ALA A 244 -8.93 9.30 -13.11
C ALA A 244 -10.24 9.27 -12.29
N ASP A 245 -10.52 8.18 -11.59
CA ASP A 245 -11.69 8.00 -10.74
C ASP A 245 -11.56 8.69 -9.37
N VAL A 246 -10.34 8.94 -8.90
CA VAL A 246 -10.07 9.57 -7.60
C VAL A 246 -9.94 11.09 -7.72
N ARG A 247 -9.42 11.61 -8.84
CA ARG A 247 -9.27 13.06 -9.07
C ARG A 247 -10.54 13.89 -8.75
N PRO A 248 -11.76 13.50 -9.18
CA PRO A 248 -12.98 14.27 -8.86
C PRO A 248 -13.31 14.30 -7.36
N LEU A 249 -13.02 13.21 -6.63
CA LEU A 249 -13.21 13.13 -5.18
C LEU A 249 -12.25 14.08 -4.46
N ILE A 250 -11.01 14.19 -4.95
CA ILE A 250 -10.02 15.14 -4.43
C ILE A 250 -10.52 16.58 -4.57
N LEU A 251 -11.03 16.97 -5.74
CA LEU A 251 -11.58 18.32 -5.93
C LEU A 251 -12.74 18.60 -4.97
N THR A 252 -13.57 17.59 -4.71
CA THR A 252 -14.69 17.69 -3.76
C THR A 252 -14.22 17.83 -2.31
N ALA A 253 -13.25 17.02 -1.89
CA ALA A 253 -12.68 17.10 -0.55
C ALA A 253 -11.94 18.43 -0.32
N LEU A 254 -11.25 18.97 -1.33
CA LEU A 254 -10.64 20.30 -1.28
C LEU A 254 -11.67 21.41 -1.08
N ASN A 255 -12.73 21.45 -1.89
CA ASN A 255 -13.80 22.44 -1.72
C ASN A 255 -14.48 22.35 -0.36
N ALA A 256 -14.59 21.14 0.22
CA ALA A 256 -15.16 20.95 1.56
C ALA A 256 -14.23 21.45 2.68
N ALA A 257 -12.92 21.34 2.50
CA ALA A 257 -11.94 21.69 3.53
C ALA A 257 -11.50 23.18 3.49
N LEU A 258 -11.55 23.82 2.33
CA LEU A 258 -11.04 25.18 2.15
C LEU A 258 -12.08 26.23 2.59
N ALA A 259 -11.88 26.85 3.76
CA ALA A 259 -12.62 28.06 4.14
C ALA A 259 -12.19 29.25 3.25
N ARG A 260 -12.94 30.36 3.35
CA ARG A 260 -12.68 31.59 2.57
C ARG A 260 -11.26 32.17 2.73
N ARG A 261 -10.60 31.89 3.85
CA ARG A 261 -9.24 32.37 4.15
C ARG A 261 -8.13 31.40 3.71
N ASN A 262 -8.46 30.14 3.44
CA ASN A 262 -7.47 29.14 3.05
C ASN A 262 -7.05 29.35 1.60
N ARG A 263 -5.74 29.51 1.42
CA ARG A 263 -5.06 29.63 0.12
C ARG A 263 -4.62 28.25 -0.39
N LEU A 264 -4.42 28.10 -1.70
CA LEU A 264 -4.07 26.82 -2.32
C LEU A 264 -3.39 27.01 -3.68
N ILE A 265 -2.39 26.19 -3.98
CA ILE A 265 -1.79 26.07 -5.32
C ILE A 265 -1.87 24.59 -5.75
N ILE A 266 -2.30 24.30 -6.98
CA ILE A 266 -2.36 22.94 -7.54
C ILE A 266 -1.64 22.89 -8.89
N THR A 267 -0.85 21.86 -9.15
CA THR A 267 -0.36 21.53 -10.50
C THR A 267 -1.10 20.32 -11.08
N CYS A 268 -1.49 20.41 -12.35
CA CYS A 268 -2.14 19.30 -13.06
C CYS A 268 -1.94 19.39 -14.57
N ARG A 269 -1.97 18.28 -15.28
CA ARG A 269 -2.08 18.31 -16.75
C ARG A 269 -3.46 18.79 -17.17
N ARG A 270 -3.51 19.52 -18.30
CA ARG A 270 -4.73 20.13 -18.83
C ARG A 270 -5.86 19.13 -19.07
N ARG A 271 -5.56 18.02 -19.75
CA ARG A 271 -6.54 16.97 -20.07
C ARG A 271 -7.10 16.35 -18.80
N GLU A 272 -6.22 15.98 -17.88
CA GLU A 272 -6.56 15.31 -16.63
C GLU A 272 -7.38 16.23 -15.71
N TYR A 273 -7.04 17.51 -15.62
CA TYR A 273 -7.86 18.47 -14.86
C TYR A 273 -9.25 18.63 -15.50
N GLY A 274 -9.32 18.72 -16.83
CA GLY A 274 -10.60 18.81 -17.56
C GLY A 274 -11.50 17.60 -17.40
N GLU A 275 -10.94 16.38 -17.39
CA GLU A 275 -11.71 15.17 -17.06
C GLU A 275 -12.24 15.20 -15.63
N ALA A 276 -11.41 15.61 -14.68
CA ALA A 276 -11.78 15.65 -13.26
C ALA A 276 -12.90 16.66 -12.99
N VAL A 277 -12.82 17.84 -13.61
CA VAL A 277 -13.85 18.87 -13.51
C VAL A 277 -15.16 18.41 -14.14
N ARG A 278 -15.13 17.76 -15.31
CA ARG A 278 -16.35 17.22 -15.96
C ARG A 278 -17.05 16.14 -15.13
N ALA A 279 -16.27 15.31 -14.43
CA ALA A 279 -16.79 14.25 -13.59
C ALA A 279 -17.19 14.71 -12.17
N GLY A 280 -16.77 15.92 -11.76
CA GLY A 280 -16.97 16.46 -10.43
C GLY A 280 -17.32 17.94 -10.46
N GLN A 281 -16.39 18.77 -9.98
CA GLN A 281 -16.56 20.22 -9.86
C GLN A 281 -15.22 20.95 -10.00
N THR A 282 -15.27 22.24 -10.34
CA THR A 282 -14.10 23.13 -10.26
C THR A 282 -13.79 23.49 -8.81
N ILE A 283 -12.56 23.94 -8.54
CA ILE A 283 -12.25 24.57 -7.25
C ILE A 283 -12.93 25.94 -7.21
N SER A 284 -13.63 26.25 -6.12
CA SER A 284 -14.31 27.55 -5.99
C SER A 284 -13.28 28.68 -5.84
N ASP A 285 -13.56 29.86 -6.41
CA ASP A 285 -12.73 31.08 -6.28
C ASP A 285 -11.26 30.89 -6.69
N SER A 286 -10.99 30.04 -7.69
CA SER A 286 -9.63 29.79 -8.22
C SER A 286 -9.34 30.51 -9.52
N ALA A 287 -8.12 31.02 -9.66
CA ALA A 287 -7.54 31.40 -10.94
C ALA A 287 -6.89 30.18 -11.61
N VAL A 288 -6.98 30.09 -12.93
CA VAL A 288 -6.38 29.01 -13.72
C VAL A 288 -5.40 29.61 -14.70
N ILE A 289 -4.13 29.24 -14.58
CA ILE A 289 -3.09 29.58 -15.55
C ILE A 289 -2.65 28.34 -16.30
N GLU A 290 -2.22 28.53 -17.53
CA GLU A 290 -1.73 27.46 -18.38
C GLU A 290 -0.35 27.79 -18.93
N ALA A 291 0.56 26.83 -18.86
CA ALA A 291 1.87 26.93 -19.46
C ALA A 291 1.76 26.89 -21.00
N GLU A 292 2.28 27.92 -21.66
CA GLU A 292 2.29 28.02 -23.12
C GLU A 292 3.56 27.37 -23.72
N PRO A 293 3.46 26.74 -24.90
CA PRO A 293 4.64 26.29 -25.63
C PRO A 293 5.60 27.44 -25.91
N MET A 294 6.89 27.18 -25.77
CA MET A 294 7.93 28.18 -25.95
C MET A 294 8.19 28.48 -27.43
N PRO A 295 8.22 29.77 -27.84
CA PRO A 295 8.64 30.13 -29.18
C PRO A 295 10.10 29.75 -29.45
N GLY A 296 10.41 29.32 -30.68
CA GLY A 296 11.76 28.93 -31.08
C GLY A 296 12.83 30.00 -30.80
N ALA A 297 12.51 31.28 -30.99
CA ALA A 297 13.41 32.40 -30.66
C ALA A 297 13.75 32.49 -29.15
N ALA A 298 12.79 32.18 -28.27
CA ALA A 298 13.04 32.19 -26.82
C ALA A 298 13.90 30.98 -26.40
N ALA A 299 13.63 29.81 -26.97
CA ALA A 299 14.44 28.61 -26.81
C ALA A 299 15.89 28.82 -27.29
N ALA A 300 16.06 29.45 -28.46
CA ALA A 300 17.36 29.80 -29.03
C ALA A 300 18.12 30.80 -28.13
N GLY A 301 17.45 31.86 -27.67
CA GLY A 301 18.04 32.82 -26.73
C GLY A 301 18.51 32.18 -25.43
N TYR A 302 17.76 31.20 -24.90
CA TYR A 302 18.17 30.43 -23.72
C TYR A 302 19.41 29.57 -23.99
N LEU A 303 19.42 28.79 -25.08
CA LEU A 303 20.56 27.93 -25.43
C LEU A 303 21.84 28.77 -25.68
N SER A 304 21.72 29.89 -26.37
CA SER A 304 22.81 30.86 -26.58
C SER A 304 23.39 31.35 -25.25
N ALA A 305 22.54 31.69 -24.28
CA ALA A 305 22.98 32.14 -22.95
C ALA A 305 23.69 31.02 -22.16
N VAL A 306 23.24 29.77 -22.30
CA VAL A 306 23.84 28.60 -21.62
C VAL A 306 25.21 28.26 -22.19
N ILE A 307 25.38 28.32 -23.53
CA ILE A 307 26.65 27.98 -24.19
C ILE A 307 27.75 28.99 -23.85
N GLY A 308 27.37 30.23 -23.50
CA GLY A 308 28.29 31.22 -22.91
C GLY A 308 29.40 31.71 -23.85
N ARG A 309 29.22 31.61 -25.17
CA ARG A 309 30.19 32.09 -26.18
C ARG A 309 29.63 33.28 -26.95
N THR A 310 30.46 34.29 -27.21
CA THR A 310 30.15 35.40 -28.13
C THR A 310 29.97 34.94 -29.58
N VAL A 311 30.58 33.80 -29.95
CA VAL A 311 30.36 33.09 -31.23
C VAL A 311 30.26 31.58 -30.94
N PRO A 312 29.10 30.92 -31.15
CA PRO A 312 28.95 29.48 -30.97
C PRO A 312 29.81 28.69 -31.98
N GLU A 313 30.12 27.42 -31.69
CA GLU A 313 30.68 26.52 -32.70
C GLU A 313 29.71 26.37 -33.90
N PRO A 314 30.20 26.10 -35.12
CA PRO A 314 29.37 26.07 -36.33
C PRO A 314 28.08 25.24 -36.17
N GLY A 315 28.17 24.02 -35.63
CA GLY A 315 26.98 23.19 -35.41
C GLY A 315 25.95 23.78 -34.43
N TRP A 316 26.37 24.56 -33.43
CA TRP A 316 25.45 25.27 -32.54
C TRP A 316 24.86 26.52 -33.20
N GLN A 317 25.61 27.18 -34.10
CA GLN A 317 25.07 28.28 -34.91
C GLN A 317 23.92 27.79 -35.78
N ASP A 318 24.07 26.63 -36.41
CA ASP A 318 23.03 26.02 -37.26
C ASP A 318 21.78 25.65 -36.45
N VAL A 319 21.96 25.08 -35.24
CA VAL A 319 20.85 24.76 -34.33
C VAL A 319 20.12 26.03 -33.86
N ILE A 320 20.85 27.06 -33.47
CA ILE A 320 20.27 28.34 -33.04
C ILE A 320 19.51 28.99 -34.20
N ALA A 321 20.12 29.06 -35.39
CA ALA A 321 19.50 29.61 -36.59
C ALA A 321 18.24 28.83 -36.99
N HIS A 322 18.24 27.50 -36.85
CA HIS A 322 17.08 26.65 -37.11
C HIS A 322 15.91 26.98 -36.16
N LEU A 323 16.19 27.18 -34.87
CA LEU A 323 15.17 27.54 -33.86
C LEU A 323 14.67 28.98 -34.02
N GLU A 324 15.56 29.94 -34.34
CA GLU A 324 15.20 31.34 -34.60
C GLU A 324 14.38 31.52 -35.87
N GLY A 325 14.68 30.75 -36.93
CA GLY A 325 13.99 30.78 -38.20
C GLY A 325 12.54 30.27 -38.17
N GLY A 326 12.06 29.80 -37.02
CA GLY A 326 10.68 29.30 -36.84
C GLY A 326 10.40 28.01 -37.62
N ALA A 327 11.44 27.26 -37.99
CA ALA A 327 11.31 26.00 -38.70
C ALA A 327 10.54 24.98 -37.84
N ARG A 328 9.56 24.30 -38.44
CA ARG A 328 8.84 23.20 -37.79
C ARG A 328 9.65 21.92 -37.95
N GLY A 329 9.75 21.14 -36.88
CA GLY A 329 10.44 19.85 -36.91
C GLY A 329 10.68 19.28 -35.51
N PRO A 330 11.25 18.06 -35.43
CA PRO A 330 11.50 17.34 -34.18
C PRO A 330 12.26 18.14 -33.13
N LEU A 331 13.26 18.92 -33.55
CA LEU A 331 14.07 19.77 -32.68
C LEU A 331 13.27 20.96 -32.12
N ALA A 332 12.53 21.67 -32.97
CA ALA A 332 11.70 22.80 -32.55
C ALA A 332 10.56 22.35 -31.61
N GLU A 333 9.91 21.23 -31.91
CA GLU A 333 8.90 20.63 -31.03
C GLU A 333 9.47 20.17 -29.68
N THR A 334 10.68 19.61 -29.67
CA THR A 334 11.37 19.23 -28.43
C THR A 334 11.76 20.46 -27.61
N ALA A 335 12.30 21.49 -28.26
CA ALA A 335 12.71 22.74 -27.62
C ALA A 335 11.53 23.64 -27.19
N ALA A 336 10.31 23.37 -27.66
CA ALA A 336 9.11 24.10 -27.27
C ALA A 336 8.72 23.89 -25.80
N ASN A 337 9.24 22.85 -25.13
CA ASN A 337 8.94 22.56 -23.74
C ASN A 337 10.19 22.65 -22.83
N PRO A 338 10.05 23.13 -21.58
CA PRO A 338 11.16 23.21 -20.61
C PRO A 338 11.91 21.89 -20.40
N LEU A 339 11.22 20.76 -20.43
CA LEU A 339 11.84 19.43 -20.34
C LEU A 339 12.83 19.19 -21.50
N GLY A 340 12.43 19.48 -22.73
CA GLY A 340 13.29 19.25 -23.89
C GLY A 340 14.48 20.21 -23.92
N LEU A 341 14.28 21.47 -23.53
CA LEU A 341 15.39 22.43 -23.35
C LEU A 341 16.37 22.00 -22.26
N TRP A 342 15.86 21.51 -21.13
CA TRP A 342 16.71 20.96 -20.09
C TRP A 342 17.52 19.76 -20.60
N LEU A 343 16.90 18.84 -21.33
CA LEU A 343 17.60 17.70 -21.94
C LEU A 343 18.67 18.13 -22.94
N LEU A 344 18.35 19.05 -23.86
CA LEU A 344 19.30 19.58 -24.84
C LEU A 344 20.50 20.24 -24.15
N ARG A 345 20.22 21.06 -23.12
CA ARG A 345 21.25 21.67 -22.29
C ARG A 345 22.13 20.61 -21.62
N THR A 346 21.54 19.67 -20.89
CA THR A 346 22.30 18.73 -20.06
C THR A 346 23.06 17.70 -20.89
N VAL A 347 22.47 17.22 -22.00
CA VAL A 347 23.07 16.19 -22.85
C VAL A 347 24.12 16.75 -23.82
N TYR A 348 23.87 17.92 -24.40
CA TYR A 348 24.76 18.49 -25.43
C TYR A 348 25.55 19.70 -24.93
N ALA A 349 24.89 20.72 -24.36
CA ALA A 349 25.55 21.99 -24.03
C ALA A 349 26.52 21.86 -22.84
N ASP A 350 26.04 21.36 -21.70
CA ASP A 350 26.83 21.16 -20.48
C ASP A 350 27.95 20.11 -20.70
N ALA A 351 27.67 19.12 -21.54
CA ALA A 351 28.59 18.04 -21.90
C ALA A 351 29.64 18.42 -22.95
N ARG A 352 29.43 19.54 -23.65
CA ARG A 352 30.22 19.98 -24.80
C ARG A 352 30.28 18.93 -25.92
N GLU A 353 29.15 18.24 -26.16
CA GLU A 353 29.01 17.34 -27.30
C GLU A 353 28.62 18.11 -28.58
N SER A 354 29.01 17.61 -29.75
CA SER A 354 28.65 18.22 -31.04
C SER A 354 27.14 18.12 -31.30
N PRO A 355 26.43 19.22 -31.60
CA PRO A 355 24.98 19.23 -31.77
C PRO A 355 24.50 18.84 -33.17
N GLU A 356 25.40 18.55 -34.12
CA GLU A 356 25.04 18.32 -35.54
C GLU A 356 23.98 17.22 -35.72
N ALA A 357 24.03 16.17 -34.90
CA ALA A 357 23.05 15.09 -34.93
C ALA A 357 21.61 15.54 -34.62
N LEU A 358 21.42 16.69 -33.96
CA LEU A 358 20.08 17.23 -33.62
C LEU A 358 19.31 17.73 -34.84
N LEU A 359 20.00 18.05 -35.94
CA LEU A 359 19.41 18.51 -37.20
C LEU A 359 19.10 17.35 -38.17
N ASP A 360 19.55 16.13 -37.85
CA ASP A 360 19.35 14.94 -38.68
C ASP A 360 17.92 14.39 -38.51
N THR A 361 17.04 14.82 -39.43
CA THR A 361 15.64 14.39 -39.46
C THR A 361 15.44 12.94 -39.94
N GLU A 362 16.42 12.33 -40.62
CA GLU A 362 16.35 10.91 -40.97
C GLU A 362 16.61 10.04 -39.74
N ARG A 363 17.59 10.44 -38.92
CA ARG A 363 17.91 9.78 -37.65
C ARG A 363 16.83 10.00 -36.60
N PHE A 364 16.25 11.20 -36.54
CA PHE A 364 15.21 11.57 -35.58
C PHE A 364 13.96 12.08 -36.30
N PRO A 365 13.10 11.17 -36.81
CA PRO A 365 11.93 11.58 -37.61
C PRO A 365 10.82 12.24 -36.79
N THR A 366 10.84 12.14 -35.46
CA THR A 366 9.81 12.72 -34.58
C THR A 366 10.43 13.32 -33.31
N ALA A 367 9.75 14.28 -32.69
CA ALA A 367 10.17 14.84 -31.40
C ALA A 367 10.24 13.78 -30.28
N SER A 368 9.39 12.76 -30.34
CA SER A 368 9.43 11.63 -29.40
C SER A 368 10.68 10.77 -29.59
N ALA A 369 11.11 10.53 -30.84
CA ALA A 369 12.36 9.81 -31.12
C ALA A 369 13.59 10.60 -30.64
N LEU A 370 13.62 11.92 -30.88
CA LEU A 370 14.67 12.79 -30.37
C LEU A 370 14.70 12.80 -28.84
N ARG A 371 13.55 12.91 -28.17
CA ARG A 371 13.46 12.84 -26.70
C ARG A 371 13.92 11.50 -26.13
N ALA A 372 13.55 10.39 -26.76
CA ALA A 372 14.01 9.05 -26.34
C ALA A 372 15.54 8.94 -26.40
N HIS A 373 16.16 9.44 -27.47
CA HIS A 373 17.62 9.53 -27.60
C HIS A 373 18.23 10.40 -26.49
N LEU A 374 17.65 11.58 -26.22
CA LEU A 374 18.11 12.45 -25.16
C LEU A 374 18.02 11.78 -23.77
N PHE A 375 16.96 11.02 -23.48
CA PHE A 375 16.84 10.26 -22.24
C PHE A 375 17.86 9.11 -22.15
N ASP A 376 18.14 8.43 -23.26
CA ASP A 376 19.16 7.37 -23.30
C ASP A 376 20.58 7.91 -23.06
N ARG A 377 20.85 9.16 -23.47
CA ARG A 377 22.14 9.84 -23.24
C ARG A 377 22.23 10.53 -21.88
N LEU A 378 21.11 10.84 -21.23
CA LEU A 378 21.07 11.59 -19.98
C LEU A 378 21.95 11.01 -18.86
N ILE A 379 21.80 9.71 -18.56
CA ILE A 379 22.56 9.04 -17.49
C ILE A 379 24.06 8.99 -17.82
N PRO A 380 24.49 8.48 -19.00
CA PRO A 380 25.90 8.49 -19.39
C PRO A 380 26.55 9.88 -19.27
N THR A 381 25.87 10.90 -19.79
CA THR A 381 26.39 12.26 -19.80
C THR A 381 26.45 12.86 -18.39
N ALA A 382 25.42 12.67 -17.56
CA ALA A 382 25.41 13.17 -16.18
C ALA A 382 26.59 12.64 -15.36
N ILE A 383 26.94 11.36 -15.52
CA ILE A 383 28.07 10.72 -14.84
C ILE A 383 29.41 11.23 -15.40
N ALA A 384 29.53 11.40 -16.71
CA ALA A 384 30.76 11.86 -17.36
C ALA A 384 31.10 13.31 -17.00
N VAL A 385 30.10 14.21 -17.01
CA VAL A 385 30.27 15.63 -16.69
C VAL A 385 30.53 15.85 -15.21
N ARG A 386 29.98 14.99 -14.34
CA ARG A 386 30.06 15.10 -12.87
C ARG A 386 30.70 13.85 -12.28
N PRO A 387 32.02 13.64 -12.46
CA PRO A 387 32.71 12.48 -11.92
C PRO A 387 32.67 12.49 -10.39
N TRP A 388 32.76 11.30 -9.79
CA TRP A 388 32.68 11.14 -8.34
C TRP A 388 33.78 11.91 -7.58
N THR A 389 33.48 12.30 -6.35
CA THR A 389 34.43 13.00 -5.45
C THR A 389 34.49 12.36 -4.07
N SER A 390 35.68 12.32 -3.48
CA SER A 390 35.90 11.92 -2.09
C SER A 390 35.66 13.05 -1.08
N ARG A 391 35.45 14.30 -1.56
CA ARG A 391 35.14 15.49 -0.75
C ARG A 391 33.80 16.10 -1.17
N PRO A 392 32.66 15.49 -0.79
CA PRO A 392 31.34 15.88 -1.30
C PRO A 392 30.73 17.13 -0.64
N GLU A 393 31.37 17.67 0.40
CA GLU A 393 30.91 18.89 1.09
C GLU A 393 31.23 20.15 0.29
N THR A 394 32.22 20.09 -0.62
CA THR A 394 32.65 21.22 -1.45
C THR A 394 32.01 21.24 -2.84
N ASP A 395 31.35 20.14 -3.27
CA ASP A 395 30.70 20.04 -4.58
C ASP A 395 29.34 19.33 -4.47
N LEU A 396 28.27 20.11 -4.63
CA LEU A 396 26.89 19.67 -4.43
C LEU A 396 26.41 18.68 -5.50
N PHE A 397 26.99 18.70 -6.70
CA PHE A 397 26.46 18.00 -7.87
C PHE A 397 27.18 16.67 -8.17
N ARG A 398 28.32 16.43 -7.52
CA ARG A 398 29.10 15.22 -7.75
C ARG A 398 28.63 14.06 -6.86
N PRO A 399 28.54 12.84 -7.40
CA PRO A 399 28.23 11.66 -6.61
C PRO A 399 29.38 11.37 -5.65
N ARG A 400 29.06 10.78 -4.49
CA ARG A 400 30.03 10.38 -3.47
C ARG A 400 30.79 9.10 -3.83
N ARG A 401 30.34 8.39 -4.88
CA ARG A 401 30.85 7.09 -5.29
C ARG A 401 30.96 6.95 -6.80
N PRO A 402 31.86 6.08 -7.27
CA PRO A 402 31.93 5.72 -8.68
C PRO A 402 30.73 4.82 -9.05
N TYR A 403 30.11 5.13 -10.19
CA TYR A 403 29.05 4.33 -10.82
C TYR A 403 29.31 4.22 -12.32
N THR A 404 28.90 3.11 -12.94
CA THR A 404 28.85 3.03 -14.41
C THR A 404 27.46 3.42 -14.92
N PRO A 405 27.34 3.99 -16.14
CA PRO A 405 26.03 4.35 -16.71
C PRO A 405 25.04 3.20 -16.77
N GLU A 406 25.53 1.99 -17.06
CA GLU A 406 24.71 0.77 -17.17
C GLU A 406 24.11 0.41 -15.80
N GLN A 407 24.90 0.50 -14.73
CA GLN A 407 24.44 0.23 -13.37
C GLN A 407 23.34 1.21 -12.95
N VAL A 408 23.55 2.51 -13.18
CA VAL A 408 22.57 3.54 -12.81
C VAL A 408 21.28 3.37 -13.61
N THR A 409 21.38 3.10 -14.91
CA THR A 409 20.22 2.85 -15.79
C THR A 409 19.43 1.63 -15.31
N GLN A 410 20.10 0.52 -15.01
CA GLN A 410 19.47 -0.70 -14.53
C GLN A 410 18.77 -0.49 -13.18
N TRP A 411 19.44 0.14 -12.21
CA TRP A 411 18.86 0.34 -10.88
C TRP A 411 17.73 1.36 -10.87
N LEU A 412 17.84 2.47 -11.60
CA LEU A 412 16.75 3.44 -11.71
C LEU A 412 15.56 2.89 -12.49
N GLY A 413 15.78 2.14 -13.57
CA GLY A 413 14.65 1.51 -14.26
C GLY A 413 13.99 0.42 -13.42
N ASN A 414 14.75 -0.39 -12.67
CA ASN A 414 14.16 -1.37 -11.75
C ASN A 414 13.39 -0.69 -10.62
N LEU A 415 13.84 0.48 -10.17
CA LEU A 415 13.11 1.31 -9.23
C LEU A 415 11.81 1.85 -9.85
N ALA A 416 11.85 2.33 -11.09
CA ALA A 416 10.66 2.79 -11.83
C ALA A 416 9.63 1.66 -11.96
N VAL A 417 10.05 0.48 -12.43
CA VAL A 417 9.20 -0.72 -12.49
C VAL A 417 8.67 -1.08 -11.10
N LEU A 418 9.48 -1.02 -10.05
CA LEU A 418 9.02 -1.30 -8.69
C LEU A 418 7.94 -0.30 -8.26
N LEU A 419 8.15 0.99 -8.50
CA LEU A 419 7.22 2.04 -8.12
C LEU A 419 5.89 1.90 -8.85
N ASP A 420 5.90 1.59 -10.16
CA ASP A 420 4.70 1.34 -10.98
C ASP A 420 3.80 0.21 -10.43
N HIS A 421 4.39 -0.78 -9.75
CA HIS A 421 3.69 -2.00 -9.32
C HIS A 421 3.54 -2.12 -7.80
N THR A 422 4.13 -1.21 -7.01
CA THR A 422 4.02 -1.28 -5.55
C THR A 422 2.67 -0.69 -5.10
N PRO A 423 1.81 -1.47 -4.42
CA PRO A 423 0.53 -0.96 -3.95
C PRO A 423 0.72 0.17 -2.94
N ASN A 424 -0.07 1.25 -3.06
CA ASN A 424 -0.07 2.31 -2.05
C ASN A 424 -0.80 1.80 -0.78
N PRO A 425 -0.10 1.64 0.37
CA PRO A 425 -0.70 1.10 1.59
C PRO A 425 -1.73 2.03 2.24
N GLU A 426 -1.76 3.32 1.87
CA GLU A 426 -2.83 4.26 2.28
C GLU A 426 -4.15 3.99 1.54
N ARG A 427 -4.18 3.05 0.60
CA ARG A 427 -5.41 2.59 -0.04
C ARG A 427 -5.83 1.24 0.54
N LYS A 428 -7.08 1.16 1.00
CA LYS A 428 -7.68 -0.15 1.28
C LYS A 428 -7.95 -0.85 -0.04
N VAL A 429 -7.46 -2.09 -0.13
CA VAL A 429 -8.15 -3.27 -0.67
C VAL A 429 -9.36 -2.92 -1.55
N GLY A 430 -9.13 -2.87 -2.86
CA GLY A 430 -10.20 -2.85 -3.86
C GLY A 430 -10.24 -1.72 -4.91
N ARG A 431 -9.22 -0.91 -5.14
CA ARG A 431 -9.16 -0.11 -6.38
C ARG A 431 -7.73 -0.04 -6.85
N ALA A 432 -7.53 0.02 -8.17
CA ALA A 432 -6.21 0.03 -8.79
C ALA A 432 -5.28 0.95 -8.03
N SER A 433 -4.38 0.38 -7.22
CA SER A 433 -3.18 1.09 -6.83
C SER A 433 -2.29 1.07 -8.05
N LEU A 434 -2.55 1.99 -9.00
CA LEU A 434 -1.48 2.46 -9.85
C LEU A 434 -0.37 2.89 -8.90
N GLY A 435 0.81 2.33 -9.11
CA GLY A 435 1.96 2.52 -8.27
C GLY A 435 2.22 3.99 -7.93
N SER A 436 2.68 4.25 -6.70
CA SER A 436 3.08 5.60 -6.31
C SER A 436 4.40 5.95 -6.99
N ARG A 437 4.48 7.10 -7.65
CA ARG A 437 5.75 7.66 -8.15
C ARG A 437 6.63 8.21 -7.03
N ASP A 438 6.09 8.33 -5.82
CA ASP A 438 6.83 8.68 -4.61
C ASP A 438 7.55 7.44 -4.08
N PHE A 439 8.89 7.52 -4.01
CA PHE A 439 9.69 6.57 -3.27
C PHE A 439 9.84 7.02 -1.81
N ALA A 440 9.06 6.39 -0.93
CA ALA A 440 9.22 6.45 0.51
C ALA A 440 10.00 5.22 1.00
N TRP A 441 11.20 5.42 1.55
CA TRP A 441 12.12 4.32 1.86
C TRP A 441 11.55 3.32 2.88
N TRP A 442 10.75 3.79 3.84
CA TRP A 442 10.11 2.94 4.85
C TRP A 442 9.01 2.04 4.25
N ARG A 443 8.44 2.41 3.10
CA ARG A 443 7.43 1.62 2.39
C ARG A 443 8.02 0.50 1.53
N LEU A 444 9.34 0.48 1.33
CA LEU A 444 10.00 -0.54 0.52
C LEU A 444 9.70 -1.97 1.02
N GLY A 445 9.58 -2.14 2.34
CA GLY A 445 9.21 -3.40 2.96
C GLY A 445 7.82 -3.89 2.57
N ALA A 446 6.84 -2.99 2.62
CA ALA A 446 5.45 -3.32 2.33
C ALA A 446 5.27 -3.88 0.91
N GLY A 447 5.99 -3.39 -0.09
CA GLY A 447 5.92 -3.90 -1.47
C GLY A 447 6.71 -5.18 -1.73
N VAL A 448 7.83 -5.39 -1.03
CA VAL A 448 8.81 -6.44 -1.36
C VAL A 448 8.68 -7.68 -0.47
N LEU A 449 8.17 -7.51 0.75
CA LEU A 449 8.09 -8.54 1.79
C LEU A 449 6.68 -9.12 1.97
N ILE A 450 5.71 -8.78 1.11
CA ILE A 450 4.30 -9.23 1.14
C ILE A 450 4.17 -10.75 1.44
N HIS A 451 5.02 -11.57 0.83
CA HIS A 451 4.94 -13.03 0.98
C HIS A 451 5.59 -13.62 2.25
N ARG A 452 6.38 -12.83 2.98
CA ARG A 452 7.03 -13.21 4.26
C ARG A 452 7.21 -11.92 5.06
N PRO A 453 6.16 -11.44 5.74
CA PRO A 453 6.28 -10.22 6.55
C PRO A 453 7.43 -10.40 7.53
N PRO A 454 8.12 -9.34 7.95
CA PRO A 454 9.23 -9.40 8.90
C PRO A 454 8.82 -9.85 10.31
N GLY A 455 7.52 -10.01 10.60
CA GLY A 455 6.99 -10.52 11.87
C GLY A 455 7.72 -11.75 12.45
N PRO A 456 8.12 -12.78 11.68
CA PRO A 456 8.91 -13.91 12.17
C PRO A 456 10.33 -13.52 12.63
N PHE A 457 10.93 -12.43 12.12
CA PHE A 457 12.22 -11.92 12.60
C PHE A 457 12.07 -11.19 13.94
N GLY A 458 11.00 -10.43 14.12
CA GLY A 458 10.63 -9.89 15.43
C GLY A 458 10.40 -11.03 16.44
N TYR A 459 9.64 -12.06 16.05
CA TYR A 459 9.41 -13.25 16.87
C TYR A 459 10.72 -13.96 17.24
N LEU A 460 11.59 -14.19 16.25
CA LEU A 460 12.89 -14.83 16.46
C LEU A 460 13.78 -14.02 17.41
N GLY A 461 13.79 -12.70 17.26
CA GLY A 461 14.52 -11.80 18.14
C GLY A 461 13.99 -11.83 19.58
N MET A 462 12.67 -11.84 19.77
CA MET A 462 12.02 -11.99 21.08
C MET A 462 12.36 -13.33 21.72
N VAL A 463 12.23 -14.44 20.98
CA VAL A 463 12.59 -15.78 21.46
C VAL A 463 14.07 -15.85 21.84
N LEU A 464 14.95 -15.28 21.01
CA LEU A 464 16.38 -15.25 21.30
C LEU A 464 16.68 -14.40 22.55
N SER A 465 16.01 -13.27 22.73
CA SER A 465 16.16 -12.44 23.94
C SER A 465 15.70 -13.20 25.19
N SER A 466 14.52 -13.83 25.11
CA SER A 466 13.97 -14.68 26.17
C SER A 466 14.90 -15.85 26.53
N VAL A 467 15.55 -16.47 25.54
CA VAL A 467 16.57 -17.50 25.78
C VAL A 467 17.79 -16.93 26.48
N LEU A 468 18.30 -15.77 26.05
CA LEU A 468 19.46 -15.13 26.68
C LEU A 468 19.16 -14.76 28.14
N TRP A 469 17.97 -14.24 28.42
CA TRP A 469 17.53 -13.99 29.79
C TRP A 469 17.41 -15.28 30.62
N ALA A 470 16.81 -16.34 30.06
CA ALA A 470 16.69 -17.62 30.73
C ALA A 470 18.06 -18.25 31.03
N VAL A 471 19.04 -18.10 30.11
CA VAL A 471 20.43 -18.52 30.31
C VAL A 471 21.10 -17.73 31.41
N ALA A 472 20.95 -16.40 31.42
CA ALA A 472 21.50 -15.56 32.47
C ALA A 472 20.95 -15.94 33.85
N VAL A 473 19.63 -16.12 33.97
CA VAL A 473 18.96 -16.49 35.24
C VAL A 473 19.29 -17.92 35.65
N GLY A 474 19.37 -18.83 34.68
CA GLY A 474 19.67 -20.24 34.90
C GLY A 474 21.10 -20.52 35.38
N GLN A 475 22.06 -19.66 35.05
CA GLN A 475 23.42 -19.70 35.63
C GLN A 475 23.44 -19.32 37.11
N LEU A 476 22.39 -18.65 37.62
CA LEU A 476 22.27 -18.17 39.01
C LEU A 476 21.41 -19.13 39.86
N ALA A 477 20.39 -19.75 39.25
CA ALA A 477 19.47 -20.69 39.89
C ALA A 477 19.96 -22.14 39.74
N LEU A 478 20.78 -22.59 40.69
CA LEU A 478 21.10 -23.99 41.03
C LEU A 478 20.36 -25.07 40.20
N GLY A 479 20.94 -25.50 39.07
CA GLY A 479 20.80 -26.84 38.48
C GLY A 479 19.41 -27.39 38.10
N ALA A 480 18.30 -26.66 38.23
CA ALA A 480 16.96 -27.21 38.01
C ALA A 480 16.33 -26.72 36.69
N PRO A 481 16.04 -27.60 35.70
CA PRO A 481 15.48 -27.22 34.39
C PRO A 481 14.09 -26.55 34.46
N LEU A 482 13.38 -26.70 35.58
CA LEU A 482 12.07 -26.07 35.81
C LEU A 482 12.15 -24.54 35.97
N GLY A 483 13.23 -24.02 36.57
CA GLY A 483 13.44 -22.58 36.75
C GLY A 483 13.72 -21.86 35.43
N TRP A 484 14.40 -22.55 34.52
CA TRP A 484 14.64 -22.09 33.14
C TRP A 484 13.33 -21.94 32.37
N ALA A 485 12.45 -22.95 32.47
CA ALA A 485 11.17 -22.96 31.78
C ALA A 485 10.19 -21.91 32.32
N LEU A 486 10.11 -21.73 33.64
CA LEU A 486 9.25 -20.72 34.28
C LEU A 486 9.73 -19.29 34.02
N THR A 487 11.04 -19.04 34.09
CA THR A 487 11.61 -17.71 33.81
C THR A 487 11.48 -17.36 32.33
N ALA A 488 11.77 -18.29 31.42
CA ALA A 488 11.53 -18.11 29.99
C ALA A 488 10.04 -17.86 29.70
N ALA A 489 9.13 -18.60 30.34
CA ALA A 489 7.69 -18.42 30.15
C ALA A 489 7.19 -17.06 30.66
N VAL A 490 7.66 -16.60 31.82
CA VAL A 490 7.29 -15.27 32.37
C VAL A 490 7.83 -14.15 31.50
N ILE A 491 9.07 -14.25 31.02
CA ILE A 491 9.69 -13.23 30.15
C ILE A 491 8.98 -13.14 28.80
N VAL A 492 8.71 -14.30 28.16
CA VAL A 492 7.89 -14.37 26.94
C VAL A 492 6.49 -13.80 27.18
N LEU A 493 5.86 -14.09 28.32
CA LEU A 493 4.53 -13.56 28.67
C LEU A 493 4.54 -12.05 28.93
N THR A 494 5.57 -11.50 29.57
CA THR A 494 5.69 -10.04 29.80
C THR A 494 6.02 -9.28 28.52
N GLU A 495 6.90 -9.81 27.66
CA GLU A 495 7.20 -9.21 26.35
C GLU A 495 5.98 -9.28 25.40
N TYR A 496 5.09 -10.27 25.59
CA TYR A 496 3.83 -10.40 24.83
C TYR A 496 2.75 -9.37 25.23
N GLN A 497 2.85 -8.73 26.41
CA GLN A 497 1.78 -7.86 26.94
C GLN A 497 1.86 -6.39 26.51
N GLU A 498 2.96 -5.92 25.92
CA GLU A 498 3.15 -4.48 25.63
C GLU A 498 2.41 -3.95 24.38
N GLY A 499 1.31 -4.58 23.98
CA GLY A 499 0.41 -4.01 22.97
C GLY A 499 -0.75 -4.94 22.58
N PRO A 500 -1.79 -4.41 21.91
CA PRO A 500 -2.88 -5.23 21.43
C PRO A 500 -2.33 -6.32 20.51
N ALA A 501 -2.67 -7.58 20.78
CA ALA A 501 -2.10 -8.80 20.19
C ALA A 501 -2.11 -8.90 18.63
N GLY A 502 -2.56 -7.87 17.93
CA GLY A 502 -2.54 -7.74 16.46
C GLY A 502 -1.48 -6.79 15.87
N ASP A 503 -1.01 -5.74 16.58
CA ASP A 503 -0.20 -4.68 15.96
C ASP A 503 1.33 -4.93 15.98
N HIS A 504 1.82 -5.82 16.85
CA HIS A 504 3.27 -6.12 16.99
C HIS A 504 3.89 -6.80 15.76
N TRP A 505 3.05 -7.31 14.84
CA TRP A 505 3.50 -8.13 13.72
C TRP A 505 3.57 -7.38 12.39
N SER A 506 3.09 -6.13 12.33
CA SER A 506 3.04 -5.32 11.10
C SER A 506 4.15 -4.28 11.03
N TRP A 507 5.42 -4.68 11.25
CA TRP A 507 6.56 -3.75 11.14
C TRP A 507 6.60 -3.05 9.76
N GLU A 508 6.01 -3.64 8.71
CA GLU A 508 5.90 -3.01 7.39
C GLU A 508 4.97 -1.79 7.32
N ARG A 509 4.12 -1.56 8.34
CA ARG A 509 3.22 -0.39 8.43
C ARG A 509 3.80 0.72 9.30
N ASP A 510 4.90 0.47 10.01
CA ASP A 510 5.53 1.44 10.89
C ASP A 510 6.09 2.65 10.11
N LEU A 511 5.79 3.84 10.62
CA LEU A 511 6.37 5.08 10.12
C LEU A 511 7.78 5.27 10.70
N PRO A 512 8.66 5.97 9.98
CA PRO A 512 10.00 6.28 10.46
C PRO A 512 9.93 7.16 11.71
N GLY A 513 10.78 6.86 12.67
CA GLY A 513 11.07 7.67 13.83
C GLY A 513 12.39 8.42 13.72
N SER A 514 12.71 9.12 14.80
CA SER A 514 13.90 9.93 14.94
C SER A 514 14.37 9.81 16.37
N ALA A 515 15.69 9.82 16.57
CA ALA A 515 16.27 10.04 17.87
C ALA A 515 16.83 11.45 17.98
N ASP A 516 16.45 12.17 19.03
CA ASP A 516 17.13 13.38 19.47
C ASP A 516 17.77 13.13 20.84
N VAL A 517 19.09 12.95 20.84
CA VAL A 517 19.90 12.66 22.04
C VAL A 517 20.46 13.96 22.66
N GLY A 518 20.03 15.12 22.18
CA GLY A 518 20.45 16.42 22.70
C GLY A 518 20.03 16.62 24.17
N ILE A 519 21.00 16.62 25.08
CA ILE A 519 20.75 16.82 26.53
C ILE A 519 20.41 18.29 26.85
N ARG A 520 20.96 19.24 26.08
CA ARG A 520 20.78 20.69 26.32
C ARG A 520 19.32 21.09 26.07
N GLY A 521 18.64 21.58 27.11
CA GLY A 521 17.25 22.06 27.04
C GLY A 521 16.17 20.99 27.22
N ARG A 522 16.50 19.69 27.12
CA ARG A 522 15.53 18.57 27.24
C ARG A 522 15.62 17.78 28.55
N LEU A 523 16.55 18.14 29.46
CA LEU A 523 16.67 17.51 30.77
C LEU A 523 15.36 17.55 31.58
N GLY A 524 14.61 18.65 31.47
CA GLY A 524 13.29 18.79 32.10
C GLY A 524 12.26 17.77 31.60
N ARG A 525 12.25 17.49 30.28
CA ARG A 525 11.38 16.46 29.68
C ARG A 525 11.78 15.05 30.13
N LEU A 526 13.08 14.76 30.18
CA LEU A 526 13.58 13.47 30.68
C LEU A 526 13.16 13.26 32.14
N LEU A 527 13.39 14.25 33.00
CA LEU A 527 13.00 14.20 34.40
C LEU A 527 11.47 14.05 34.57
N GLN A 528 10.69 14.70 33.70
CA GLN A 528 9.23 14.55 33.68
C GLN A 528 8.79 13.14 33.27
N GLN A 529 9.39 12.56 32.23
CA GLN A 529 9.11 11.19 31.77
C GLN A 529 9.51 10.18 32.84
N ILE A 530 10.74 10.26 33.35
CA ILE A 530 11.22 9.43 34.46
C ILE A 530 10.29 9.56 35.66
N ARG A 531 9.91 10.77 36.08
CA ARG A 531 9.00 10.97 37.21
C ARG A 531 7.61 10.35 36.97
N SER A 532 7.10 10.44 35.75
CA SER A 532 5.79 9.87 35.39
C SER A 532 5.78 8.34 35.42
N LYS A 533 6.93 7.70 35.18
CA LYS A 533 7.09 6.24 35.13
C LYS A 533 7.69 5.65 36.43
N ALA A 534 8.44 6.45 37.19
CA ALA A 534 9.10 6.03 38.44
C ALA A 534 8.10 5.72 39.55
N VAL A 535 7.03 6.49 39.69
CA VAL A 535 5.98 6.24 40.70
C VAL A 535 5.24 4.91 40.43
N PRO A 536 4.71 4.63 39.23
CA PRO A 536 4.12 3.33 38.94
C PRO A 536 5.14 2.19 39.00
N ALA A 537 6.41 2.41 38.62
CA ALA A 537 7.48 1.42 38.76
C ALA A 537 7.72 1.00 40.22
N VAL A 538 7.84 1.97 41.13
CA VAL A 538 7.99 1.72 42.58
C VAL A 538 6.74 1.06 43.16
N LEU A 539 5.56 1.42 42.66
CA LEU A 539 4.31 0.86 43.15
C LEU A 539 4.13 -0.61 42.73
N VAL A 540 4.41 -0.93 41.48
CA VAL A 540 4.36 -2.32 40.99
C VAL A 540 5.45 -3.16 41.65
N PHE A 541 6.65 -2.61 41.86
CA PHE A 541 7.70 -3.24 42.66
C PHE A 541 7.18 -3.63 44.06
N ALA A 542 6.52 -2.70 44.76
CA ALA A 542 6.00 -2.93 46.10
C ALA A 542 4.85 -3.96 46.12
N VAL A 543 3.94 -3.90 45.14
CA VAL A 543 2.78 -4.81 45.04
C VAL A 543 3.19 -6.24 44.67
N CYS A 544 4.02 -6.41 43.64
CA CYS A 544 4.51 -7.72 43.24
C CYS A 544 5.41 -8.35 44.31
N GLY A 545 6.28 -7.53 44.91
CA GLY A 545 7.11 -7.95 46.05
C GLY A 545 6.27 -8.38 47.25
N GLY A 546 5.20 -7.64 47.58
CA GLY A 546 4.28 -7.96 48.67
C GLY A 546 3.45 -9.24 48.44
N LEU A 547 2.86 -9.40 47.26
CA LEU A 547 2.05 -10.57 46.88
C LEU A 547 2.87 -11.87 46.93
N LEU A 548 4.08 -11.84 46.38
CA LEU A 548 4.94 -13.02 46.32
C LEU A 548 5.61 -13.32 47.67
N SER A 549 5.89 -12.30 48.51
CA SER A 549 6.31 -12.51 49.90
C SER A 549 5.20 -13.15 50.73
N GLY A 550 3.95 -12.71 50.53
CA GLY A 550 2.77 -13.35 51.13
C GLY A 550 2.62 -14.82 50.72
N LEU A 551 2.86 -15.14 49.44
CA LEU A 551 2.83 -16.51 48.93
C LEU A 551 3.94 -17.40 49.52
N HIS A 552 5.15 -16.86 49.72
CA HIS A 552 6.27 -17.58 50.34
C HIS A 552 6.02 -17.86 51.83
N VAL A 553 5.51 -16.86 52.57
CA VAL A 553 5.10 -17.03 53.97
C VAL A 553 3.95 -18.04 54.07
N LEU A 554 2.99 -17.99 53.16
CA LEU A 554 1.90 -18.97 53.09
C LEU A 554 2.42 -20.39 52.82
N ALA A 555 3.40 -20.57 51.93
CA ALA A 555 4.02 -21.87 51.67
C ALA A 555 4.79 -22.44 52.89
N LEU A 556 5.46 -21.56 53.66
CA LEU A 556 6.09 -21.93 54.94
C LEU A 556 5.05 -22.33 55.99
N ILE A 557 3.95 -21.59 56.10
CA ILE A 557 2.84 -21.88 57.04
C ILE A 557 2.14 -23.20 56.69
N LEU A 558 2.00 -23.51 55.39
CA LEU A 558 1.38 -24.76 54.90
C LEU A 558 2.32 -25.97 54.94
N GLY A 559 3.54 -25.84 55.47
CA GLY A 559 4.46 -26.96 55.67
C GLY A 559 5.06 -27.54 54.39
N ALA A 560 4.97 -26.83 53.25
CA ALA A 560 5.43 -27.30 51.95
C ALA A 560 6.97 -27.30 51.77
N GLY A 561 7.73 -27.05 52.84
CA GLY A 561 9.12 -26.59 52.75
C GLY A 561 9.16 -25.18 52.17
N GLY A 562 10.04 -24.31 52.68
CA GLY A 562 10.23 -23.01 52.05
C GLY A 562 10.51 -23.20 50.57
N LEU A 563 9.77 -22.50 49.68
CA LEU A 563 10.12 -22.49 48.26
C LEU A 563 11.60 -22.10 48.19
N PRO A 564 12.47 -22.85 47.47
CA PRO A 564 13.93 -22.60 47.46
C PRO A 564 14.32 -21.24 46.84
N PHE A 565 13.33 -20.41 46.50
CA PHE A 565 13.46 -19.12 45.88
C PHE A 565 13.35 -18.04 46.96
N THR A 566 14.50 -17.42 47.24
CA THR A 566 14.76 -16.47 48.32
C THR A 566 14.07 -15.10 48.09
N PRO A 567 13.94 -14.24 49.12
CA PRO A 567 13.57 -12.82 48.97
C PRO A 567 14.42 -12.05 47.94
N ALA A 568 15.63 -12.54 47.63
CA ALA A 568 16.49 -11.97 46.60
C ALA A 568 15.89 -12.06 45.18
N LEU A 569 15.21 -13.15 44.82
CA LEU A 569 14.53 -13.27 43.52
C LEU A 569 13.35 -12.31 43.39
N LEU A 570 12.71 -11.97 44.52
CA LEU A 570 11.56 -11.05 44.57
C LEU A 570 11.97 -9.59 44.38
N VAL A 571 13.04 -9.17 45.07
CA VAL A 571 13.67 -7.86 44.87
C VAL A 571 14.13 -7.72 43.42
N LEU A 572 14.66 -8.79 42.86
CA LEU A 572 15.18 -8.83 41.50
C LEU A 572 14.09 -8.78 40.41
N TYR A 573 12.97 -9.51 40.56
CA TYR A 573 11.82 -9.42 39.66
C TYR A 573 11.19 -8.02 39.69
N GLY A 574 11.02 -7.45 40.89
CA GLY A 574 10.57 -6.07 41.05
C GLY A 574 11.52 -5.09 40.36
N LEU A 575 12.83 -5.22 40.59
CA LEU A 575 13.84 -4.31 40.03
C LEU A 575 13.90 -4.39 38.51
N THR A 576 13.79 -5.59 37.94
CA THR A 576 13.72 -5.82 36.50
C THR A 576 12.52 -5.08 35.90
N PHE A 577 11.34 -5.22 36.52
CA PHE A 577 10.14 -4.52 36.06
C PHE A 577 10.24 -2.99 36.18
N ALA A 578 10.82 -2.50 37.28
CA ALA A 578 11.03 -1.07 37.50
C ALA A 578 12.02 -0.47 36.48
N LEU A 579 13.09 -1.21 36.14
CA LEU A 579 14.06 -0.83 35.14
C LEU A 579 13.49 -0.87 33.71
N SER A 580 12.59 -1.82 33.40
CA SER A 580 11.87 -1.83 32.11
C SER A 580 10.98 -0.60 31.92
N LEU A 581 10.25 -0.17 32.96
CA LEU A 581 9.43 1.05 32.92
C LEU A 581 10.27 2.33 32.81
N LEU A 582 11.46 2.36 33.43
CA LEU A 582 12.41 3.45 33.27
C LEU A 582 13.04 3.44 31.86
N ASN A 583 13.31 2.26 31.30
CA ASN A 583 13.77 2.12 29.93
C ASN A 583 12.73 2.66 28.94
N ASP A 584 11.44 2.37 29.13
CA ASP A 584 10.33 2.96 28.35
C ASP A 584 10.30 4.50 28.45
N ALA A 585 10.58 5.05 29.64
CA ALA A 585 10.67 6.51 29.82
C ALA A 585 11.84 7.11 29.02
N VAL A 586 12.98 6.42 28.98
CA VAL A 586 14.18 6.84 28.25
C VAL A 586 13.99 6.67 26.75
N THR A 587 13.40 5.57 26.28
CA THR A 587 13.10 5.36 24.85
C THR A 587 12.08 6.37 24.33
N THR A 588 11.04 6.65 25.10
CA THR A 588 10.04 7.69 24.77
C THR A 588 10.65 9.10 24.79
N TRP A 589 11.58 9.39 25.71
CA TRP A 589 12.29 10.66 25.73
C TRP A 589 13.26 10.82 24.54
N MET A 590 13.88 9.72 24.10
CA MET A 590 14.79 9.71 22.95
C MET A 590 14.07 9.93 21.63
N ASP A 591 12.76 9.67 21.53
CA ASP A 591 11.98 9.97 20.33
C ASP A 591 12.07 11.48 20.03
N GLY A 592 12.87 11.81 19.03
CA GLY A 592 12.91 13.12 18.40
C GLY A 592 11.99 13.15 17.19
N ASP A 593 11.98 14.27 16.50
CA ASP A 593 11.26 14.45 15.25
C ASP A 593 12.24 14.70 14.09
N ALA A 594 12.16 13.88 13.05
CA ALA A 594 13.12 13.85 11.96
C ALA A 594 12.78 14.99 11.01
N ALA A 595 13.49 16.10 11.12
CA ALA A 595 13.45 17.16 10.13
C ALA A 595 14.27 16.75 8.89
N GLY A 596 13.75 17.01 7.69
CA GLY A 596 14.55 17.09 6.49
C GLY A 596 14.22 16.07 5.40
N GLY A 597 15.15 15.94 4.44
CA GLY A 597 14.96 15.08 3.28
C GLY A 597 14.99 13.59 3.61
N PRO A 598 14.77 12.72 2.61
CA PRO A 598 14.67 11.27 2.80
C PRO A 598 15.89 10.66 3.53
N MET A 599 17.09 11.17 3.23
CA MET A 599 18.34 10.72 3.85
C MET A 599 18.43 11.08 5.34
N ASP A 600 17.94 12.26 5.73
CA ASP A 600 17.97 12.70 7.13
C ASP A 600 17.01 11.86 7.98
N GLN A 601 15.83 11.57 7.46
CA GLN A 601 14.89 10.65 8.11
C GLN A 601 15.44 9.24 8.23
N TRP A 602 16.03 8.70 7.16
CA TRP A 602 16.66 7.39 7.19
C TRP A 602 17.79 7.31 8.22
N ARG A 603 18.61 8.38 8.33
CA ARG A 603 19.66 8.47 9.36
C ARG A 603 19.10 8.61 10.76
N ALA A 604 18.01 9.36 10.93
CA ALA A 604 17.37 9.60 12.20
C ALA A 604 16.74 8.31 12.75
N ASP A 605 16.04 7.54 11.92
CA ASP A 605 15.45 6.25 12.30
C ASP A 605 16.52 5.20 12.60
N ARG A 606 17.59 5.18 11.78
CA ARG A 606 18.77 4.35 12.06
C ARG A 606 19.41 4.69 13.40
N ARG A 607 19.61 5.98 13.70
CA ARG A 607 20.17 6.43 14.98
C ARG A 607 19.26 6.01 16.12
N LEU A 608 17.95 6.18 15.99
CA LEU A 608 16.94 5.75 16.97
C LEU A 608 17.04 4.26 17.29
N THR A 609 17.13 3.43 16.25
CA THR A 609 17.27 1.98 16.41
C THR A 609 18.53 1.63 17.21
N PHE A 610 19.67 2.23 16.87
CA PHE A 610 20.93 1.98 17.60
C PHE A 610 20.93 2.55 19.01
N THR A 611 20.35 3.73 19.25
CA THR A 611 20.29 4.33 20.58
C THR A 611 19.36 3.53 21.50
N ARG A 612 18.24 3.01 20.98
CA ARG A 612 17.35 2.10 21.72
C ARG A 612 18.06 0.80 22.09
N ALA A 613 18.75 0.17 21.14
CA ALA A 613 19.54 -1.03 21.41
C ALA A 613 20.64 -0.78 22.46
N ALA A 614 21.34 0.37 22.40
CA ALA A 614 22.36 0.74 23.38
C ALA A 614 21.76 1.00 24.78
N ALA A 615 20.63 1.73 24.87
CA ALA A 615 19.92 1.95 26.12
C ALA A 615 19.43 0.62 26.73
N GLY A 616 18.87 -0.27 25.90
CA GLY A 616 18.52 -1.63 26.29
C GLY A 616 19.71 -2.42 26.81
N ALA A 617 20.88 -2.31 26.17
CA ALA A 617 22.10 -2.96 26.63
C ALA A 617 22.57 -2.45 28.00
N VAL A 618 22.50 -1.13 28.23
CA VAL A 618 22.86 -0.51 29.52
C VAL A 618 21.90 -0.97 30.61
N THR A 619 20.60 -0.97 30.33
CA THR A 619 19.57 -1.46 31.25
C THR A 619 19.79 -2.93 31.57
N GLY A 620 20.03 -3.76 30.54
CA GLY A 620 20.36 -5.17 30.67
C GLY A 620 21.63 -5.39 31.51
N ALA A 621 22.70 -4.63 31.26
CA ALA A 621 23.94 -4.70 32.02
C ALA A 621 23.76 -4.28 33.49
N ALA A 622 22.95 -3.24 33.77
CA ALA A 622 22.64 -2.82 35.13
C ALA A 622 21.89 -3.92 35.89
N ILE A 623 20.91 -4.54 35.24
CA ILE A 623 20.20 -5.72 35.75
C ILE A 623 21.22 -6.85 36.03
N GLY A 624 22.05 -7.18 35.05
CA GLY A 624 23.11 -8.20 35.16
C GLY A 624 24.13 -7.96 36.26
N GLY A 625 24.51 -6.71 36.50
CA GLY A 625 25.41 -6.32 37.58
C GLY A 625 24.79 -6.51 38.96
N VAL A 626 23.50 -6.21 39.12
CA VAL A 626 22.77 -6.50 40.35
C VAL A 626 22.63 -8.01 40.56
N PHE A 627 22.32 -8.76 39.50
CA PHE A 627 22.31 -10.22 39.51
C PHE A 627 23.66 -10.82 39.96
N ALA A 628 24.75 -10.32 39.39
CA ALA A 628 26.11 -10.73 39.71
C ALA A 628 26.47 -10.48 41.18
N ALA A 629 26.02 -9.34 41.74
CA ALA A 629 26.24 -8.99 43.15
C ALA A 629 25.51 -9.94 44.12
N ILE A 630 24.40 -10.54 43.69
CA ILE A 630 23.54 -11.39 44.54
C ILE A 630 23.97 -12.87 44.52
N ALA A 631 24.47 -13.38 43.39
CA ALA A 631 24.40 -14.82 43.13
C ALA A 631 25.74 -15.55 42.95
N ARG A 632 26.85 -14.85 42.64
CA ARG A 632 28.29 -15.25 42.77
C ARG A 632 29.19 -14.36 41.90
N PRO A 633 30.39 -13.96 42.37
CA PRO A 633 31.30 -13.08 41.61
C PRO A 633 31.96 -13.75 40.39
N GLU A 634 32.08 -15.08 40.35
CA GLU A 634 32.78 -15.82 39.29
C GLU A 634 32.03 -15.88 37.95
N SER A 635 30.70 -15.71 37.95
CA SER A 635 29.87 -15.65 36.74
C SER A 635 29.44 -14.22 36.37
N ALA A 636 29.90 -13.22 37.13
CA ALA A 636 29.46 -11.83 37.03
C ALA A 636 29.60 -11.24 35.61
N VAL A 637 30.74 -11.48 34.97
CA VAL A 637 31.04 -10.97 33.63
C VAL A 637 30.13 -11.61 32.58
N VAL A 638 29.92 -12.93 32.67
CA VAL A 638 29.10 -13.68 31.70
C VAL A 638 27.62 -13.32 31.84
N VAL A 639 27.11 -13.24 33.07
CA VAL A 639 25.72 -12.87 33.35
C VAL A 639 25.45 -11.42 32.92
N THR A 640 26.37 -10.50 33.19
CA THR A 640 26.25 -9.10 32.75
C THR A 640 26.28 -8.98 31.23
N ALA A 641 27.15 -9.74 30.55
CA ALA A 641 27.19 -9.74 29.08
C ALA A 641 25.93 -10.34 28.44
N LEU A 642 25.40 -11.45 28.97
CA LEU A 642 24.19 -12.09 28.46
C LEU A 642 22.95 -11.21 28.67
N THR A 643 22.80 -10.59 29.83
CA THR A 643 21.69 -9.67 30.13
C THR A 643 21.80 -8.36 29.35
N ALA A 644 23.00 -7.84 29.11
CA ALA A 644 23.22 -6.72 28.20
C ALA A 644 22.81 -7.07 26.75
N ALA A 645 23.17 -8.25 26.26
CA ALA A 645 22.78 -8.71 24.93
C ALA A 645 21.26 -8.92 24.82
N ALA A 646 20.64 -9.51 25.85
CA ALA A 646 19.19 -9.69 25.92
C ALA A 646 18.46 -8.34 25.96
N GLY A 647 18.90 -7.41 26.81
CA GLY A 647 18.34 -6.06 26.88
C GLY A 647 18.46 -5.28 25.57
N ALA A 648 19.59 -5.39 24.86
CA ALA A 648 19.77 -4.78 23.54
C ALA A 648 18.81 -5.37 22.50
N LEU A 649 18.60 -6.69 22.53
CA LEU A 649 17.73 -7.40 21.60
C LEU A 649 16.26 -7.13 21.87
N SER A 650 15.82 -7.13 23.14
CA SER A 650 14.46 -6.74 23.53
C SER A 650 14.16 -5.29 23.13
N ALA A 651 15.11 -4.36 23.29
CA ALA A 651 14.94 -2.97 22.87
C ALA A 651 15.00 -2.76 21.35
N PHE A 652 15.61 -3.69 20.61
CA PHE A 652 15.62 -3.68 19.14
C PHE A 652 14.32 -4.23 18.54
N VAL A 653 13.73 -5.23 19.19
CA VAL A 653 12.51 -5.93 18.74
C VAL A 653 11.23 -5.29 19.30
N GLY A 654 11.30 -4.71 20.50
CA GLY A 654 10.18 -4.09 21.20
C GLY A 654 10.01 -2.61 20.87
N GLY A 655 8.76 -2.15 20.92
CA GLY A 655 8.37 -0.76 20.70
C GLY A 655 7.61 -0.54 19.38
N THR A 656 7.54 0.71 18.93
CA THR A 656 6.99 1.11 17.62
C THR A 656 8.09 1.76 16.79
N ARG A 657 7.98 1.80 15.46
CA ARG A 657 8.93 2.45 14.50
C ARG A 657 10.10 1.55 14.06
N HIS A 658 9.79 0.43 13.41
CA HIS A 658 10.76 -0.53 12.85
C HIS A 658 11.07 -0.32 11.36
N ALA A 659 10.89 0.90 10.85
CA ALA A 659 11.03 1.21 9.43
C ALA A 659 12.43 0.84 8.88
N TRP A 660 13.50 1.20 9.59
CA TRP A 660 14.87 0.94 9.13
C TRP A 660 15.24 -0.54 9.06
N PRO A 661 14.99 -1.39 10.08
CA PRO A 661 15.18 -2.84 9.98
C PRO A 661 14.44 -3.47 8.80
N VAL A 662 13.18 -3.08 8.58
CA VAL A 662 12.35 -3.59 7.48
C VAL A 662 12.92 -3.19 6.12
N TYR A 663 13.29 -1.91 5.97
CA TYR A 663 13.98 -1.40 4.78
C TYR A 663 15.28 -2.17 4.50
N LEU A 664 16.07 -2.50 5.52
CA LEU A 664 17.32 -3.25 5.34
C LEU A 664 17.08 -4.66 4.79
N ILE A 665 16.06 -5.36 5.30
CA ILE A 665 15.71 -6.70 4.82
C ILE A 665 15.25 -6.63 3.35
N ALA A 666 14.38 -5.67 3.04
CA ALA A 666 13.85 -5.48 1.68
C ALA A 666 14.94 -5.10 0.67
N SER A 667 15.78 -4.11 1.02
CA SER A 667 16.91 -3.68 0.18
C SER A 667 17.95 -4.79 -0.01
N ALA A 668 18.28 -5.56 1.02
CA ALA A 668 19.19 -6.70 0.91
C ALA A 668 18.63 -7.79 -0.02
N ARG A 669 17.32 -8.05 0.04
CA ARG A 669 16.64 -9.02 -0.83
C ARG A 669 16.68 -8.58 -2.30
N LEU A 670 16.38 -7.31 -2.58
CA LEU A 670 16.44 -6.75 -3.93
C LEU A 670 17.87 -6.74 -4.47
N ALA A 671 18.85 -6.45 -3.61
CA ALA A 671 20.26 -6.47 -3.98
C ALA A 671 20.78 -7.87 -4.29
N ARG A 672 20.35 -8.91 -3.54
CA ARG A 672 20.67 -10.31 -3.88
C ARG A 672 20.10 -10.74 -5.23
N ARG A 673 18.98 -10.15 -5.65
CA ARG A 673 18.35 -10.38 -6.96
C ARG A 673 18.91 -9.49 -8.07
N GLY A 674 19.92 -8.67 -7.79
CA GLY A 674 20.50 -7.73 -8.77
C GLY A 674 19.56 -6.60 -9.21
N ARG A 675 18.42 -6.40 -8.54
CA ARG A 675 17.43 -5.38 -8.96
C ARG A 675 17.80 -3.97 -8.51
N LEU A 676 18.25 -3.81 -7.26
CA LEU A 676 18.67 -2.53 -6.66
C LEU A 676 20.02 -2.68 -5.95
N PRO A 677 20.77 -1.60 -5.66
CA PRO A 677 22.05 -1.71 -4.97
C PRO A 677 21.88 -1.99 -3.46
N ARG A 678 22.91 -2.59 -2.84
CA ARG A 678 22.92 -2.86 -1.38
C ARG A 678 22.80 -1.59 -0.53
N ARG A 679 23.35 -0.47 -1.02
CA ARG A 679 23.35 0.83 -0.34
C ARG A 679 22.37 1.79 -1.03
N LEU A 680 21.11 1.37 -1.13
CA LEU A 680 20.07 2.04 -1.92
C LEU A 680 19.89 3.52 -1.57
N MET A 681 19.70 3.90 -0.30
CA MET A 681 19.53 5.32 0.05
C MET A 681 20.70 6.21 -0.38
N GLU A 682 21.94 5.75 -0.25
CA GLU A 682 23.11 6.53 -0.66
C GLU A 682 23.20 6.66 -2.18
N PHE A 683 22.80 5.62 -2.92
CA PHE A 683 22.67 5.68 -4.37
C PHE A 683 21.58 6.67 -4.81
N LEU A 684 20.42 6.70 -4.13
CA LEU A 684 19.35 7.65 -4.45
C LEU A 684 19.76 9.10 -4.14
N ASP A 685 20.50 9.33 -3.06
CA ASP A 685 21.11 10.63 -2.75
C ASP A 685 22.11 11.06 -3.83
N ASP A 686 22.94 10.14 -4.33
CA ASP A 686 23.84 10.41 -5.46
C ASP A 686 23.08 10.67 -6.77
N ALA A 687 21.99 9.94 -7.04
CA ALA A 687 21.13 10.17 -8.20
C ALA A 687 20.38 11.51 -8.14
N HIS A 688 20.01 11.96 -6.94
CA HIS A 688 19.50 13.31 -6.68
C HIS A 688 20.56 14.38 -6.96
N ARG A 689 21.80 14.20 -6.49
CA ARG A 689 22.94 15.11 -6.79
C ARG A 689 23.25 15.21 -8.29
N LEU A 690 23.12 14.10 -9.00
CA LEU A 690 23.23 14.06 -10.47
C LEU A 690 22.04 14.74 -11.18
N GLY A 691 20.98 15.09 -10.46
CA GLY A 691 19.78 15.74 -11.01
C GLY A 691 18.83 14.79 -11.74
N LEU A 692 18.91 13.49 -11.46
CA LEU A 692 18.02 12.46 -12.02
C LEU A 692 16.75 12.28 -11.16
N LEU A 693 16.88 12.50 -9.86
CA LEU A 693 15.80 12.50 -8.88
C LEU A 693 15.64 13.91 -8.28
N ARG A 694 14.48 14.15 -7.65
CA ARG A 694 14.19 15.33 -6.83
C ARG A 694 13.69 14.93 -5.44
N VAL A 695 13.80 15.82 -4.48
CA VAL A 695 13.31 15.61 -3.11
C VAL A 695 12.03 16.41 -2.87
N VAL A 696 10.96 15.73 -2.46
CA VAL A 696 9.69 16.35 -2.06
C VAL A 696 9.37 15.93 -0.63
N GLY A 697 9.74 16.78 0.33
CA GLY A 697 9.64 16.43 1.75
C GLY A 697 10.43 15.15 2.07
N PRO A 698 9.79 14.08 2.59
CA PRO A 698 10.47 12.85 2.99
C PRO A 698 10.65 11.82 1.88
N VAL A 699 10.21 12.09 0.64
CA VAL A 699 10.24 11.13 -0.48
C VAL A 699 11.17 11.56 -1.61
N TYR A 700 11.72 10.57 -2.32
CA TYR A 700 12.36 10.78 -3.61
C TYR A 700 11.32 10.62 -4.72
N GLN A 701 11.40 11.47 -5.73
CA GLN A 701 10.66 11.31 -6.99
C GLN A 701 11.63 11.41 -8.15
N PHE A 702 11.29 10.78 -9.28
CA PHE A 702 11.99 11.08 -10.53
C PHE A 702 11.81 12.55 -10.86
N ARG A 703 12.88 13.20 -11.35
CA ARG A 703 12.82 14.62 -11.72
C ARG A 703 11.71 14.89 -12.75
N HIS A 704 11.50 13.93 -13.66
CA HIS A 704 10.50 14.00 -14.71
C HIS A 704 9.73 12.68 -14.83
N ALA A 705 8.40 12.80 -14.91
CA ALA A 705 7.48 11.70 -15.19
C ALA A 705 7.85 10.92 -16.47
N GLU A 706 8.10 11.63 -17.58
CA GLU A 706 8.47 11.00 -18.85
C GLU A 706 9.78 10.21 -18.77
N PHE A 707 10.72 10.65 -17.92
CA PHE A 707 11.97 9.93 -17.70
C PHE A 707 11.75 8.63 -16.92
N HIS A 708 10.87 8.65 -15.91
CA HIS A 708 10.41 7.43 -15.23
C HIS A 708 9.80 6.46 -16.23
N ASP A 709 8.86 6.94 -17.05
CA ASP A 709 8.12 6.13 -18.02
C ASP A 709 9.06 5.50 -19.06
N HIS A 710 10.04 6.27 -19.55
CA HIS A 710 11.09 5.78 -20.47
C HIS A 710 11.94 4.66 -19.85
N LEU A 711 12.40 4.84 -18.61
CA LEU A 711 13.20 3.83 -17.91
C LEU A 711 12.40 2.57 -17.57
N SER A 712 11.13 2.73 -17.17
CA SER A 712 10.22 1.61 -16.90
C SER A 712 9.96 0.80 -18.16
N ALA A 713 9.62 1.47 -19.28
CA ALA A 713 9.35 0.82 -20.55
C ALA A 713 10.56 0.02 -21.07
N ARG A 714 11.78 0.52 -20.86
CA ARG A 714 13.02 -0.14 -21.30
C ARG A 714 13.33 -1.44 -20.54
N LEU A 715 12.92 -1.55 -19.27
CA LEU A 715 13.23 -2.70 -18.42
C LEU A 715 12.04 -3.63 -18.21
N ARG A 716 10.82 -3.23 -18.57
CA ARG A 716 9.72 -4.17 -18.71
C ARG A 716 10.12 -5.19 -19.79
N PRO A 717 10.00 -6.51 -19.52
CA PRO A 717 10.11 -7.47 -20.60
C PRO A 717 9.08 -7.07 -21.64
N ALA A 718 9.51 -6.93 -22.90
CA ALA A 718 8.56 -6.73 -23.98
C ALA A 718 7.52 -7.84 -23.83
N PRO A 719 6.21 -7.51 -23.81
CA PRO A 719 5.20 -8.56 -23.84
C PRO A 719 5.60 -9.47 -25.00
N PRO A 720 5.68 -10.80 -24.79
CA PRO A 720 6.11 -11.69 -25.85
C PRO A 720 5.31 -11.30 -27.08
N PRO A 721 5.97 -11.03 -28.23
CA PRO A 721 5.25 -10.61 -29.42
C PRO A 721 4.12 -11.60 -29.55
N ARG A 722 2.89 -11.08 -29.60
CA ARG A 722 1.72 -11.91 -29.89
C ARG A 722 2.11 -12.62 -31.17
N ALA A 723 2.51 -13.89 -31.06
CA ALA A 723 2.29 -14.78 -32.15
C ALA A 723 0.78 -14.63 -32.31
N ALA A 724 0.36 -14.03 -33.41
CA ALA A 724 -0.96 -14.32 -33.94
C ALA A 724 -0.93 -15.83 -34.15
N ARG A 725 -1.17 -16.59 -33.08
CA ARG A 725 -1.64 -17.94 -33.23
C ARG A 725 -2.91 -17.74 -34.04
N PRO A 726 -3.01 -18.39 -35.22
CA PRO A 726 -4.28 -18.37 -35.93
C PRO A 726 -5.36 -18.69 -34.89
N PRO A 727 -6.52 -18.01 -34.91
CA PRO A 727 -7.61 -18.32 -34.01
C PRO A 727 -7.69 -19.82 -33.97
N THR A 728 -7.43 -20.40 -32.79
CA THR A 728 -7.44 -21.86 -32.67
C THR A 728 -8.83 -22.21 -33.14
N ALA A 729 -8.91 -22.86 -34.31
CA ALA A 729 -10.17 -23.02 -35.02
C ALA A 729 -11.16 -23.47 -33.96
N VAL A 730 -12.20 -22.66 -33.71
CA VAL A 730 -13.26 -23.02 -32.78
C VAL A 730 -13.61 -24.43 -33.22
N VAL A 731 -13.26 -25.42 -32.40
CA VAL A 731 -13.58 -26.81 -32.68
C VAL A 731 -15.08 -26.82 -32.50
N THR A 732 -15.75 -26.46 -33.58
CA THR A 732 -17.19 -26.55 -33.76
C THR A 732 -17.39 -28.05 -33.85
N MET A 733 -17.46 -28.68 -32.68
CA MET A 733 -18.03 -30.00 -32.55
C MET A 733 -19.37 -29.93 -33.30
N PRO A 734 -19.63 -30.85 -34.25
CA PRO A 734 -20.86 -30.80 -35.02
C PRO A 734 -22.05 -30.82 -34.04
N PRO A 735 -23.04 -29.91 -34.20
CA PRO A 735 -24.18 -29.86 -33.32
C PRO A 735 -24.92 -31.20 -33.40
N ARG A 736 -24.96 -31.95 -32.28
CA ARG A 736 -25.54 -33.31 -32.27
C ARG A 736 -27.07 -33.32 -32.21
N GLY A 737 -27.73 -32.17 -32.12
CA GLY A 737 -29.19 -32.09 -32.20
C GLY A 737 -29.74 -30.67 -32.17
N ASP A 738 -30.93 -30.47 -32.72
CA ASP A 738 -31.69 -29.23 -32.51
C ASP A 738 -32.04 -29.11 -31.02
N PRO A 739 -31.91 -27.94 -30.37
CA PRO A 739 -32.44 -27.71 -29.03
C PRO A 739 -33.90 -28.16 -28.83
N ALA A 740 -34.69 -28.26 -29.90
CA ALA A 740 -36.05 -28.83 -29.88
C ALA A 740 -36.12 -30.33 -29.50
N ASP A 741 -35.06 -31.09 -29.80
CA ASP A 741 -34.97 -32.54 -29.56
C ASP A 741 -34.41 -32.89 -28.17
N LEU A 742 -34.15 -31.87 -27.34
CA LEU A 742 -33.59 -32.03 -26.00
C LEU A 742 -34.55 -32.85 -25.10
N ARG A 743 -34.09 -34.01 -24.63
CA ARG A 743 -34.85 -34.94 -23.78
C ARG A 743 -33.96 -35.50 -22.68
N PRO A 744 -33.56 -34.70 -21.69
CA PRO A 744 -32.57 -35.12 -20.73
C PRO A 744 -33.07 -36.26 -19.86
N VAL A 745 -32.30 -37.34 -19.84
CA VAL A 745 -32.54 -38.52 -19.00
C VAL A 745 -31.48 -38.54 -17.91
N ARG A 746 -31.94 -38.68 -16.66
CA ARG A 746 -31.03 -38.86 -15.52
C ARG A 746 -30.33 -40.21 -15.65
N VAL A 747 -29.01 -40.18 -15.79
CA VAL A 747 -28.18 -41.38 -15.92
C VAL A 747 -27.79 -41.91 -14.54
N GLN A 748 -27.31 -41.02 -13.68
CA GLN A 748 -26.79 -41.42 -12.37
C GLN A 748 -26.95 -40.30 -11.32
N THR A 749 -26.98 -40.71 -10.05
CA THR A 749 -26.98 -39.81 -8.89
C THR A 749 -25.88 -40.25 -7.93
N PHE A 750 -25.03 -39.30 -7.55
CA PHE A 750 -23.95 -39.51 -6.59
C PHE A 750 -24.33 -38.83 -5.27
N GLU A 751 -24.31 -39.59 -4.18
CA GLU A 751 -24.68 -39.13 -2.83
C GLU A 751 -23.55 -39.43 -1.82
N GLY A 752 -23.58 -38.77 -0.66
CA GLY A 752 -22.63 -39.01 0.44
C GLY A 752 -21.41 -38.08 0.46
N PHE A 753 -21.34 -37.08 -0.43
CA PHE A 753 -20.31 -36.04 -0.37
C PHE A 753 -20.75 -34.90 0.53
N LYS A 754 -19.85 -34.43 1.39
CA LYS A 754 -20.12 -33.30 2.28
C LYS A 754 -19.77 -31.99 1.57
N GLU A 755 -20.78 -31.18 1.26
CA GLU A 755 -20.68 -29.82 0.72
C GLU A 755 -19.78 -29.70 -0.53
N ILE A 756 -20.41 -29.80 -1.70
CA ILE A 756 -19.72 -29.74 -2.99
C ILE A 756 -19.56 -28.28 -3.40
N LEU A 757 -18.30 -27.87 -3.55
CA LEU A 757 -17.91 -26.50 -3.87
C LEU A 757 -17.82 -26.29 -5.39
N ASP A 758 -17.37 -27.32 -6.11
CA ASP A 758 -17.22 -27.27 -7.56
C ASP A 758 -17.31 -28.65 -8.22
N VAL A 759 -17.69 -28.66 -9.50
CA VAL A 759 -17.76 -29.85 -10.36
C VAL A 759 -17.20 -29.55 -11.74
N ALA A 760 -16.36 -30.44 -12.26
CA ALA A 760 -15.84 -30.33 -13.62
C ALA A 760 -15.68 -31.71 -14.26
N PHE A 761 -15.91 -31.80 -15.57
CA PHE A 761 -15.54 -32.97 -16.35
C PHE A 761 -14.05 -32.96 -16.62
N LEU A 762 -13.41 -34.12 -16.52
CA LEU A 762 -12.02 -34.31 -16.95
C LEU A 762 -11.97 -34.49 -18.47
N PRO A 763 -10.87 -34.05 -19.13
CA PRO A 763 -10.74 -34.25 -20.57
C PRO A 763 -10.81 -35.72 -20.97
N GLY A 764 -11.70 -36.00 -21.91
CA GLY A 764 -12.10 -37.35 -22.31
C GLY A 764 -13.52 -37.77 -21.89
N GLY A 765 -14.17 -37.01 -20.98
CA GLY A 765 -15.60 -37.20 -20.65
C GLY A 765 -15.94 -38.43 -19.79
N GLU A 766 -14.96 -39.28 -19.48
CA GLU A 766 -15.17 -40.54 -18.74
C GLU A 766 -15.12 -40.40 -17.20
N SER A 767 -14.68 -39.24 -16.70
CA SER A 767 -14.49 -38.98 -15.28
C SER A 767 -14.90 -37.56 -14.87
N LEU A 768 -15.34 -37.40 -13.62
CA LEU A 768 -15.73 -36.15 -12.99
C LEU A 768 -14.79 -35.82 -11.83
N ALA A 769 -14.39 -34.56 -11.72
CA ALA A 769 -13.74 -34.01 -10.54
C ALA A 769 -14.77 -33.32 -9.64
N LEU A 770 -14.93 -33.82 -8.42
CA LEU A 770 -15.79 -33.28 -7.37
C LEU A 770 -14.95 -32.63 -6.29
N THR A 771 -15.05 -31.31 -6.16
CA THR A 771 -14.30 -30.55 -5.16
C THR A 771 -15.13 -30.32 -3.91
N THR A 772 -14.58 -30.72 -2.77
CA THR A 772 -15.15 -30.61 -1.43
C THR A 772 -14.15 -29.91 -0.51
N THR A 773 -14.55 -29.54 0.69
CA THR A 773 -13.67 -28.85 1.65
C THR A 773 -12.34 -29.59 1.88
N GLY A 774 -11.25 -29.06 1.32
CA GLY A 774 -9.88 -29.59 1.45
C GLY A 774 -9.57 -30.86 0.64
N ARG A 775 -10.50 -31.33 -0.21
CA ARG A 775 -10.30 -32.53 -1.05
C ARG A 775 -10.99 -32.43 -2.40
N THR A 776 -10.33 -32.89 -3.45
CA THR A 776 -10.94 -33.10 -4.77
C THR A 776 -10.96 -34.58 -5.08
N HIS A 777 -12.14 -35.13 -5.31
CA HIS A 777 -12.36 -36.54 -5.65
C HIS A 777 -12.51 -36.67 -7.17
N VAL A 778 -11.71 -37.53 -7.80
CA VAL A 778 -11.91 -37.93 -9.19
C VAL A 778 -12.72 -39.22 -9.16
N ILE A 779 -13.91 -39.17 -9.75
CA ILE A 779 -14.84 -40.29 -9.85
C ILE A 779 -15.04 -40.64 -11.32
N ASP A 780 -15.27 -41.92 -11.63
CA ASP A 780 -15.79 -42.29 -12.94
C ASP A 780 -17.30 -42.00 -13.03
N LEU A 781 -17.86 -42.08 -14.24
CA LEU A 781 -19.31 -41.88 -14.44
C LEU A 781 -20.17 -42.92 -13.71
N HIS A 782 -19.59 -44.05 -13.26
CA HIS A 782 -20.26 -45.08 -12.47
C HIS A 782 -20.20 -44.83 -10.95
N GLY A 783 -19.53 -43.77 -10.51
CA GLY A 783 -19.47 -43.33 -9.11
C GLY A 783 -18.35 -43.94 -8.29
N LYS A 784 -17.44 -44.69 -8.92
CA LYS A 784 -16.26 -45.22 -8.25
C LYS A 784 -15.21 -44.13 -8.14
N ILE A 785 -14.73 -43.88 -6.93
CA ILE A 785 -13.62 -42.96 -6.68
C ILE A 785 -12.34 -43.57 -7.25
N GLN A 786 -11.86 -42.99 -8.34
CA GLN A 786 -10.58 -43.33 -8.95
C GLN A 786 -9.42 -42.71 -8.16
N ARG A 787 -9.59 -41.47 -7.68
CA ARG A 787 -8.54 -40.76 -6.95
C ARG A 787 -9.09 -39.71 -5.98
N THR A 788 -8.30 -39.32 -4.98
CA THR A 788 -8.62 -38.20 -4.09
C THR A 788 -7.37 -37.37 -3.81
N PHE A 789 -7.42 -36.09 -4.15
CA PHE A 789 -6.38 -35.12 -3.87
C PHE A 789 -6.65 -34.41 -2.55
N ARG A 790 -5.61 -34.19 -1.74
CA ARG A 790 -5.72 -33.45 -0.47
C ARG A 790 -4.85 -32.20 -0.56
N TYR A 791 -5.45 -31.04 -0.34
CA TYR A 791 -4.75 -29.75 -0.43
C TYR A 791 -4.78 -28.95 0.89
N GLY A 792 -5.44 -29.46 1.94
CA GLY A 792 -5.44 -28.87 3.30
C GLY A 792 -4.58 -29.63 4.34
N GLY A 793 -4.01 -28.91 5.33
CA GLY A 793 -3.25 -29.46 6.46
C GLY A 793 -4.14 -30.03 7.59
N LEU A 794 -3.53 -30.59 8.64
CA LEU A 794 -4.23 -31.21 9.79
C LEU A 794 -5.27 -30.28 10.46
N ALA A 795 -5.05 -28.96 10.45
CA ALA A 795 -5.96 -27.95 11.00
C ALA A 795 -7.30 -27.82 10.23
N SER A 796 -7.30 -28.11 8.92
CA SER A 796 -8.53 -28.07 8.08
C SER A 796 -9.61 -29.07 8.53
N ARG A 797 -9.26 -30.07 9.35
CA ARG A 797 -10.22 -31.01 9.96
C ARG A 797 -11.02 -30.41 11.11
N PHE A 798 -10.50 -29.39 11.78
CA PHE A 798 -11.12 -28.77 12.97
C PHE A 798 -11.89 -27.50 12.63
N GLU A 799 -11.50 -26.80 11.57
CA GLU A 799 -12.08 -25.52 11.17
C GLU A 799 -13.25 -25.71 10.19
N ARG A 800 -14.43 -26.04 10.73
CA ARG A 800 -15.69 -26.14 9.95
C ARG A 800 -16.07 -24.85 9.20
N ALA A 801 -15.50 -23.71 9.58
CA ALA A 801 -15.80 -22.41 8.98
C ALA A 801 -14.77 -21.95 7.92
N ALA A 802 -13.59 -22.58 7.83
CA ALA A 802 -12.44 -22.01 7.11
C ALA A 802 -12.35 -22.35 5.62
N ALA A 803 -13.21 -23.22 5.07
CA ALA A 803 -13.13 -23.66 3.68
C ALA A 803 -14.48 -23.55 2.95
N THR A 804 -15.22 -22.46 3.16
CA THR A 804 -16.57 -22.29 2.60
C THR A 804 -16.58 -21.94 1.11
N GLN A 805 -15.45 -21.52 0.51
CA GLN A 805 -15.33 -21.19 -0.91
C GLN A 805 -13.94 -21.59 -1.42
N ALA A 806 -13.85 -22.71 -2.15
CA ALA A 806 -12.64 -23.17 -2.82
C ALA A 806 -13.04 -23.62 -4.23
N GLN A 807 -12.48 -22.98 -5.25
CA GLN A 807 -12.70 -23.36 -6.65
C GLN A 807 -11.58 -24.29 -7.13
N ALA A 808 -11.91 -25.22 -8.02
CA ALA A 808 -10.93 -26.04 -8.70
C ALA A 808 -11.22 -26.05 -10.20
N VAL A 809 -10.20 -25.75 -10.99
CA VAL A 809 -10.35 -25.62 -12.44
C VAL A 809 -9.30 -26.50 -13.12
N HIS A 810 -9.69 -27.13 -14.22
CA HIS A 810 -8.79 -27.91 -15.04
C HIS A 810 -8.16 -27.05 -16.11
N SER A 811 -6.90 -27.33 -16.44
CA SER A 811 -6.32 -26.77 -17.66
C SER A 811 -7.04 -27.34 -18.88
N PRO A 812 -7.17 -26.58 -19.97
CA PRO A 812 -7.86 -27.04 -21.19
C PRO A 812 -7.28 -28.33 -21.78
N ASP A 813 -5.99 -28.61 -21.55
CA ASP A 813 -5.30 -29.84 -21.97
C ASP A 813 -5.49 -31.02 -21.00
N GLY A 814 -6.17 -30.81 -19.86
CA GLY A 814 -6.42 -31.83 -18.84
C GLY A 814 -5.22 -32.24 -18.02
N ARG A 815 -4.06 -31.64 -18.28
CA ARG A 815 -2.80 -32.00 -17.63
C ARG A 815 -2.73 -31.51 -16.19
N TRP A 816 -3.34 -30.37 -15.91
CA TRP A 816 -3.23 -29.67 -14.64
C TRP A 816 -4.59 -29.50 -13.97
N ILE A 817 -4.57 -29.51 -12.65
CA ILE A 817 -5.68 -29.14 -11.78
C ILE A 817 -5.20 -27.97 -10.93
N ALA A 818 -5.82 -26.81 -11.10
CA ALA A 818 -5.63 -25.70 -10.19
C ALA A 818 -6.64 -25.79 -9.05
N VAL A 819 -6.19 -25.57 -7.82
CA VAL A 819 -7.05 -25.53 -6.65
C VAL A 819 -6.73 -24.31 -5.83
N ALA A 820 -7.74 -23.52 -5.48
CA ALA A 820 -7.61 -22.35 -4.61
C ALA A 820 -8.12 -22.67 -3.20
N GLY A 821 -7.48 -22.07 -2.18
CA GLY A 821 -8.00 -22.08 -0.82
C GLY A 821 -7.27 -21.10 0.09
N GLY A 822 -8.00 -20.53 1.05
CA GLY A 822 -7.46 -19.76 2.16
C GLY A 822 -7.56 -20.53 3.48
N THR A 823 -6.85 -20.09 4.52
CA THR A 823 -7.11 -20.54 5.89
C THR A 823 -7.59 -19.36 6.73
N PHE A 824 -8.42 -19.62 7.73
CA PHE A 824 -8.73 -18.60 8.74
C PHE A 824 -7.81 -18.83 9.92
N ASP A 825 -6.76 -18.03 10.08
CA ASP A 825 -5.92 -18.12 11.27
C ASP A 825 -6.61 -17.41 12.44
N LEU A 826 -7.20 -18.17 13.36
CA LEU A 826 -7.85 -17.66 14.58
C LEU A 826 -6.90 -16.84 15.48
N ARG A 827 -5.60 -16.83 15.21
CA ARG A 827 -4.58 -16.09 15.98
C ARG A 827 -4.13 -14.79 15.32
N ALA A 828 -4.47 -14.58 14.04
CA ALA A 828 -4.21 -13.33 13.35
C ALA A 828 -5.54 -12.55 13.22
N THR A 829 -5.49 -11.25 13.45
CA THR A 829 -6.61 -10.34 13.12
C THR A 829 -6.69 -10.06 11.61
N ASP A 830 -5.73 -10.56 10.84
CA ASP A 830 -5.64 -10.47 9.39
C ASP A 830 -5.92 -11.84 8.74
N TRP A 831 -6.53 -11.80 7.55
CA TRP A 831 -6.93 -12.97 6.77
C TRP A 831 -5.68 -13.63 6.19
N SER A 832 -5.58 -14.97 6.22
CA SER A 832 -4.36 -15.62 5.73
C SER A 832 -4.29 -15.55 4.21
N ASN A 833 -3.08 -15.33 3.68
CA ASN A 833 -2.81 -15.29 2.24
C ASN A 833 -3.41 -16.52 1.54
N GLY A 834 -4.36 -16.31 0.61
CA GLY A 834 -4.95 -17.38 -0.18
C GLY A 834 -3.91 -18.03 -1.08
N LYS A 835 -3.97 -19.35 -1.21
CA LYS A 835 -3.01 -20.13 -2.00
C LYS A 835 -3.71 -20.77 -3.18
N ILE A 836 -2.98 -20.83 -4.30
CA ILE A 836 -3.41 -21.52 -5.51
C ILE A 836 -2.35 -22.60 -5.79
N TRP A 837 -2.77 -23.85 -5.83
CA TRP A 837 -1.90 -24.98 -6.14
C TRP A 837 -2.17 -25.48 -7.54
N ILE A 838 -1.13 -25.64 -8.35
CA ILE A 838 -1.18 -26.38 -9.61
C ILE A 838 -0.72 -27.80 -9.33
N LEU A 839 -1.59 -28.75 -9.57
CA LEU A 839 -1.39 -30.17 -9.38
C LEU A 839 -1.35 -30.85 -10.75
N ASP A 840 -0.44 -31.80 -10.91
CA ASP A 840 -0.46 -32.71 -12.06
C ASP A 840 -1.68 -33.64 -11.95
N ALA A 841 -2.54 -33.68 -12.98
CA ALA A 841 -3.78 -34.45 -12.94
C ALA A 841 -3.51 -35.98 -12.91
N ALA A 842 -2.44 -36.44 -13.57
CA ALA A 842 -2.10 -37.84 -13.71
C ALA A 842 -1.41 -38.44 -12.46
N THR A 843 -0.70 -37.63 -11.69
CA THR A 843 0.07 -38.08 -10.52
C THR A 843 -0.41 -37.48 -9.19
N GLY A 844 -1.09 -36.32 -9.23
CA GLY A 844 -1.43 -35.53 -8.04
C GLY A 844 -0.24 -34.80 -7.42
N ALA A 845 0.93 -34.84 -8.05
CA ALA A 845 2.11 -34.14 -7.57
C ALA A 845 1.90 -32.63 -7.67
N ARG A 846 2.38 -31.90 -6.66
CA ARG A 846 2.38 -30.44 -6.70
C ARG A 846 3.38 -29.98 -7.75
N HIS A 847 2.89 -29.32 -8.79
CA HIS A 847 3.73 -28.65 -9.77
C HIS A 847 4.13 -27.28 -9.25
N ARG A 848 3.16 -26.47 -8.79
CA ARG A 848 3.41 -25.09 -8.32
C ARG A 848 2.45 -24.59 -7.26
N GLU A 849 2.86 -23.49 -6.63
CA GLU A 849 2.08 -22.73 -5.66
C GLU A 849 2.17 -21.22 -5.97
N PHE A 850 1.03 -20.57 -6.08
CA PHE A 850 0.88 -19.11 -6.13
C PHE A 850 0.23 -18.62 -4.83
N VAL A 851 0.51 -17.37 -4.47
CA VAL A 851 0.03 -16.76 -3.24
C VAL A 851 -0.66 -15.45 -3.58
N HIS A 852 -1.88 -15.29 -3.09
CA HIS A 852 -2.72 -14.11 -3.21
C HIS A 852 -2.79 -13.38 -1.86
N ASP A 853 -3.15 -12.08 -1.89
CA ASP A 853 -3.21 -11.22 -0.70
C ASP A 853 -4.29 -11.60 0.34
N ASP A 854 -5.28 -12.41 -0.06
CA ASP A 854 -6.40 -12.85 0.78
C ASP A 854 -7.04 -14.11 0.14
N TRP A 855 -8.16 -14.61 0.66
CA TRP A 855 -8.89 -15.77 0.15
C TRP A 855 -9.16 -15.65 -1.33
N VAL A 856 -8.86 -16.73 -2.05
CA VAL A 856 -9.09 -16.85 -3.49
C VAL A 856 -10.41 -17.56 -3.71
N ASN A 857 -11.39 -16.81 -4.21
CA ASN A 857 -12.74 -17.32 -4.48
C ASN A 857 -12.92 -17.79 -5.92
N ALA A 858 -12.10 -17.25 -6.83
CA ALA A 858 -12.24 -17.46 -8.26
C ALA A 858 -10.92 -17.94 -8.89
N LEU A 859 -11.01 -18.87 -9.84
CA LEU A 859 -9.91 -19.36 -10.66
C LEU A 859 -10.34 -19.50 -12.11
N ALA A 860 -9.42 -19.23 -13.05
CA ALA A 860 -9.60 -19.57 -14.46
C ALA A 860 -8.26 -19.80 -15.15
N PHE A 861 -8.17 -20.84 -15.97
CA PHE A 861 -7.06 -21.00 -16.92
C PHE A 861 -7.33 -20.20 -18.19
N SER A 862 -6.28 -19.70 -18.82
CA SER A 862 -6.37 -19.24 -20.20
C SER A 862 -6.61 -20.43 -21.15
N PRO A 863 -7.22 -20.20 -22.34
CA PRO A 863 -7.54 -21.27 -23.29
C PRO A 863 -6.31 -22.06 -23.78
N ASP A 864 -5.13 -21.44 -23.77
CA ASP A 864 -3.87 -22.09 -24.11
C ASP A 864 -3.21 -22.84 -22.92
N GLY A 865 -3.80 -22.78 -21.72
CA GLY A 865 -3.29 -23.38 -20.49
C GLY A 865 -2.03 -22.71 -19.92
N GLY A 866 -1.51 -21.66 -20.59
CA GLY A 866 -0.25 -21.01 -20.21
C GLY A 866 -0.37 -20.03 -19.06
N ARG A 867 -1.57 -19.48 -18.81
CA ARG A 867 -1.86 -18.51 -17.76
C ARG A 867 -2.94 -19.01 -16.82
N ILE A 868 -2.87 -18.58 -15.58
CA ILE A 868 -3.92 -18.77 -14.58
C ILE A 868 -4.28 -17.44 -13.94
N ALA A 869 -5.57 -17.14 -13.86
CA ALA A 869 -6.10 -16.00 -13.13
C ALA A 869 -6.71 -16.46 -11.80
N GLY A 870 -6.50 -15.69 -10.75
CA GLY A 870 -7.11 -15.90 -9.43
C GLY A 870 -7.73 -14.61 -8.92
N GLY A 871 -8.99 -14.67 -8.48
CA GLY A 871 -9.73 -13.56 -7.91
C GLY A 871 -9.90 -13.69 -6.40
N SER A 872 -9.69 -12.60 -5.67
CA SER A 872 -9.64 -12.58 -4.20
C SER A 872 -10.72 -11.73 -3.53
N GLN A 873 -11.01 -12.06 -2.27
CA GLN A 873 -11.81 -11.24 -1.36
C GLN A 873 -11.14 -9.91 -0.99
N ALA A 874 -9.83 -9.77 -1.24
CA ALA A 874 -9.16 -8.48 -1.19
C ALA A 874 -9.52 -7.56 -2.38
N GLY A 875 -10.46 -7.97 -3.25
CA GLY A 875 -10.84 -7.16 -4.40
C GLY A 875 -9.67 -6.99 -5.36
N SER A 876 -8.93 -8.07 -5.62
CA SER A 876 -7.91 -8.09 -6.67
C SER A 876 -7.97 -9.40 -7.44
N THR A 877 -7.72 -9.32 -8.74
CA THR A 877 -7.56 -10.43 -9.66
C THR A 877 -6.13 -10.41 -10.16
N ARG A 878 -5.39 -11.48 -9.94
CA ARG A 878 -4.00 -11.62 -10.41
C ARG A 878 -3.90 -12.68 -11.49
N ILE A 879 -3.02 -12.48 -12.46
CA ILE A 879 -2.74 -13.43 -13.54
C ILE A 879 -1.27 -13.84 -13.46
N TRP A 880 -1.02 -15.15 -13.47
CA TRP A 880 0.32 -15.72 -13.45
C TRP A 880 0.60 -16.57 -14.68
N ASP A 881 1.88 -16.64 -15.04
CA ASP A 881 2.39 -17.64 -15.97
C ASP A 881 2.54 -19.00 -15.26
N VAL A 882 1.99 -20.05 -15.88
CA VAL A 882 1.95 -21.41 -15.32
C VAL A 882 3.32 -22.11 -15.44
N ALA A 883 4.20 -21.69 -16.36
CA ALA A 883 5.49 -22.35 -16.69
C ALA A 883 6.71 -21.79 -15.93
N ASP A 884 6.81 -20.47 -15.69
CA ASP A 884 7.88 -19.86 -14.86
C ASP A 884 7.43 -19.23 -13.52
N GLY A 885 6.14 -18.95 -13.36
CA GLY A 885 5.51 -18.62 -12.08
C GLY A 885 5.50 -17.11 -11.84
N THR A 886 5.81 -16.36 -12.88
CA THR A 886 5.81 -14.90 -12.87
C THR A 886 4.38 -14.39 -12.77
N GLU A 887 4.19 -13.37 -11.93
CA GLU A 887 2.97 -12.57 -11.95
C GLU A 887 3.03 -11.65 -13.16
N LEU A 888 2.07 -11.83 -14.08
CA LEU A 888 1.99 -11.11 -15.35
C LEU A 888 1.14 -9.85 -15.21
N LEU A 889 0.07 -9.91 -14.42
CA LEU A 889 -0.90 -8.82 -14.30
C LEU A 889 -1.60 -8.82 -12.94
N THR A 890 -1.89 -7.63 -12.42
CA THR A 890 -2.75 -7.43 -11.26
C THR A 890 -3.84 -6.40 -11.59
N ILE A 891 -5.09 -6.81 -11.42
CA ILE A 891 -6.31 -6.02 -11.62
C ILE A 891 -6.94 -5.82 -10.24
N ALA A 892 -7.43 -4.63 -9.92
CA ALA A 892 -8.05 -4.35 -8.63
C ALA A 892 -9.50 -3.88 -8.77
N HIS A 893 -10.35 -4.32 -7.85
CA HIS A 893 -11.82 -4.27 -7.89
C HIS A 893 -12.41 -3.83 -6.56
N VAL A 894 -13.47 -3.01 -6.59
CA VAL A 894 -14.06 -2.34 -5.40
C VAL A 894 -14.62 -3.31 -4.36
N SER A 895 -14.81 -4.56 -4.74
CA SER A 895 -15.42 -5.58 -3.91
C SER A 895 -14.83 -6.95 -4.18
N TRP A 896 -15.32 -7.94 -3.43
CA TRP A 896 -14.84 -9.32 -3.52
C TRP A 896 -15.01 -9.84 -4.94
N VAL A 897 -13.94 -10.38 -5.49
CA VAL A 897 -14.00 -11.05 -6.81
C VAL A 897 -14.55 -12.45 -6.57
N ASN A 898 -15.76 -12.70 -7.07
CA ASN A 898 -16.42 -14.00 -6.91
C ASN A 898 -16.19 -14.92 -8.10
N SER A 899 -15.95 -14.37 -9.28
CA SER A 899 -15.73 -15.16 -10.49
C SER A 899 -14.83 -14.44 -11.47
N VAL A 900 -14.06 -15.22 -12.22
CA VAL A 900 -13.10 -14.77 -13.24
C VAL A 900 -13.22 -15.74 -14.42
N ALA A 901 -13.22 -15.22 -15.64
CA ALA A 901 -13.20 -16.04 -16.86
C ALA A 901 -12.32 -15.41 -17.94
N PHE A 902 -11.56 -16.22 -18.66
CA PHE A 902 -10.89 -15.79 -19.89
C PHE A 902 -11.86 -15.89 -21.08
N SER A 903 -11.72 -14.99 -22.06
CA SER A 903 -12.36 -15.16 -23.36
C SER A 903 -11.78 -16.38 -24.11
N PRO A 904 -12.52 -16.98 -25.06
CA PRO A 904 -12.07 -18.17 -25.79
C PRO A 904 -10.77 -17.98 -26.59
N ASP A 905 -10.48 -16.75 -27.00
CA ASP A 905 -9.22 -16.37 -27.67
C ASP A 905 -8.09 -16.00 -26.68
N GLY A 906 -8.40 -15.96 -25.38
CA GLY A 906 -7.48 -15.59 -24.30
C GLY A 906 -7.08 -14.12 -24.28
N THR A 907 -7.72 -13.26 -25.06
CA THR A 907 -7.35 -11.85 -25.17
C THR A 907 -7.99 -10.99 -24.08
N LEU A 908 -9.12 -11.42 -23.53
CA LEU A 908 -9.89 -10.72 -22.50
C LEU A 908 -9.99 -11.54 -21.21
N VAL A 909 -10.21 -10.83 -20.11
CA VAL A 909 -10.60 -11.39 -18.81
C VAL A 909 -11.87 -10.68 -18.34
N ALA A 910 -12.90 -11.44 -17.99
CA ALA A 910 -14.07 -10.94 -17.31
C ALA A 910 -13.97 -11.23 -15.81
N THR A 911 -14.42 -10.28 -14.99
CA THR A 911 -14.42 -10.39 -13.53
C THR A 911 -15.79 -10.04 -12.99
N GLY A 912 -16.35 -10.89 -12.14
CA GLY A 912 -17.60 -10.65 -11.42
C GLY A 912 -17.33 -10.34 -9.94
N THR A 913 -17.95 -9.28 -9.42
CA THR A 913 -17.73 -8.80 -8.05
C THR A 913 -19.01 -8.78 -7.22
N SER A 914 -18.89 -8.95 -5.90
CA SER A 914 -20.01 -8.79 -4.95
C SER A 914 -19.56 -8.14 -3.65
N GLY A 915 -20.47 -7.44 -2.95
CA GLY A 915 -20.17 -6.79 -1.68
C GLY A 915 -21.33 -6.76 -0.68
N LEU A 916 -21.00 -6.95 0.60
CA LEU A 916 -21.89 -6.87 1.78
C LEU A 916 -21.79 -5.54 2.54
N TYR A 917 -21.06 -4.54 2.02
CA TYR A 917 -20.92 -3.24 2.67
C TYR A 917 -21.68 -2.16 1.91
N ARG A 918 -22.12 -1.13 2.66
CA ARG A 918 -22.95 0.02 2.25
C ARG A 918 -23.01 0.22 0.73
N PRO A 919 -24.21 0.31 0.12
CA PRO A 919 -24.34 0.50 -1.32
C PRO A 919 -23.47 1.67 -1.79
N GLN A 920 -22.35 1.35 -2.45
CA GLN A 920 -21.47 2.32 -3.07
C GLN A 920 -21.98 2.55 -4.49
N HIS A 921 -22.26 3.81 -4.83
CA HIS A 921 -22.74 4.21 -6.16
C HIS A 921 -21.76 3.84 -7.31
N ASP A 922 -20.50 3.57 -6.98
CA ASP A 922 -19.45 3.22 -7.93
C ASP A 922 -19.24 1.71 -8.13
N HIS A 923 -19.91 0.84 -7.35
CA HIS A 923 -19.72 -0.61 -7.47
C HIS A 923 -20.08 -1.11 -8.88
N ARG A 924 -19.11 -1.70 -9.58
CA ARG A 924 -19.28 -2.33 -10.89
C ARG A 924 -19.40 -3.83 -10.70
N ALA A 925 -20.59 -4.36 -10.98
CA ALA A 925 -20.95 -5.75 -10.75
C ALA A 925 -20.13 -6.72 -11.62
N ALA A 926 -19.82 -6.34 -12.87
CA ALA A 926 -18.88 -7.07 -13.71
C ALA A 926 -18.07 -6.10 -14.60
N GLU A 927 -16.83 -6.47 -14.90
CA GLU A 927 -15.90 -5.70 -15.75
C GLU A 927 -15.16 -6.64 -16.71
N VAL A 928 -14.84 -6.14 -17.91
CA VAL A 928 -14.03 -6.86 -18.92
C VAL A 928 -12.74 -6.09 -19.16
N TRP A 929 -11.65 -6.83 -19.16
CA TRP A 929 -10.28 -6.32 -19.15
C TRP A 929 -9.50 -6.93 -20.31
N ASP A 930 -8.55 -6.17 -20.83
CA ASP A 930 -7.53 -6.74 -21.69
C ASP A 930 -6.57 -7.60 -20.86
N ALA A 931 -6.42 -8.86 -21.25
CA ALA A 931 -5.67 -9.86 -20.51
C ALA A 931 -4.13 -9.66 -20.55
N SER A 932 -3.64 -8.70 -21.33
CA SER A 932 -2.21 -8.41 -21.49
C SER A 932 -1.80 -7.08 -20.88
N THR A 933 -2.66 -6.07 -20.95
CA THR A 933 -2.38 -4.70 -20.46
C THR A 933 -3.07 -4.40 -19.14
N GLY A 934 -4.14 -5.13 -18.79
CA GLY A 934 -5.01 -4.83 -17.66
C GLY A 934 -5.84 -3.56 -17.83
N ALA A 935 -5.97 -3.05 -19.05
CA ALA A 935 -6.88 -1.95 -19.33
C ALA A 935 -8.33 -2.42 -19.20
N ALA A 936 -9.15 -1.65 -18.47
CA ALA A 936 -10.59 -1.88 -18.43
C ALA A 936 -11.19 -1.50 -19.79
N LEU A 937 -11.81 -2.45 -20.47
CA LEU A 937 -12.47 -2.24 -21.76
C LEU A 937 -13.96 -1.97 -21.57
N LEU A 938 -14.62 -2.75 -20.72
CA LEU A 938 -16.06 -2.63 -20.46
C LEU A 938 -16.38 -2.65 -18.98
N ARG A 939 -17.35 -1.83 -18.57
CA ARG A 939 -17.86 -1.76 -17.20
C ARG A 939 -19.36 -2.00 -17.20
N LEU A 940 -19.77 -3.20 -16.79
CA LEU A 940 -21.14 -3.68 -16.91
C LEU A 940 -21.91 -3.33 -15.63
N ARG A 941 -22.92 -2.45 -15.76
CA ARG A 941 -23.71 -1.95 -14.64
C ARG A 941 -24.89 -2.89 -14.35
N GLY A 942 -24.79 -3.69 -13.30
CA GLY A 942 -25.88 -4.54 -12.80
C GLY A 942 -26.87 -3.81 -11.89
N VAL A 943 -27.35 -2.63 -12.29
CA VAL A 943 -28.29 -1.83 -11.46
C VAL A 943 -29.72 -2.31 -11.74
N ASP A 944 -30.50 -2.55 -10.68
CA ASP A 944 -31.92 -2.85 -10.79
C ASP A 944 -32.79 -1.57 -10.85
N ALA A 945 -34.09 -1.71 -11.08
CA ALA A 945 -35.03 -0.58 -11.11
C ALA A 945 -35.12 0.20 -9.77
N SER A 946 -34.55 -0.34 -8.68
CA SER A 946 -34.50 0.31 -7.37
C SER A 946 -33.21 1.11 -7.13
N GLY A 947 -32.27 1.11 -8.09
CA GLY A 947 -31.02 1.86 -8.01
C GLY A 947 -29.90 1.18 -7.22
N VAL A 948 -30.08 -0.08 -6.81
CA VAL A 948 -29.08 -0.84 -6.04
C VAL A 948 -28.25 -1.72 -6.99
N SER A 949 -26.91 -1.69 -6.83
CA SER A 949 -25.97 -2.54 -7.57
C SER A 949 -26.05 -3.97 -7.04
N GLU A 950 -26.41 -4.91 -7.90
CA GLU A 950 -26.53 -6.34 -7.57
C GLU A 950 -25.15 -7.02 -7.65
N GLY A 951 -24.85 -7.92 -6.70
CA GLY A 951 -23.61 -8.71 -6.72
C GLY A 951 -23.64 -9.78 -7.82
N VAL A 952 -22.49 -10.02 -8.45
CA VAL A 952 -22.30 -11.10 -9.42
C VAL A 952 -21.69 -12.32 -8.74
N ASN A 953 -22.36 -13.45 -8.90
CA ASN A 953 -21.97 -14.75 -8.38
C ASN A 953 -21.06 -15.50 -9.35
N ASP A 954 -21.30 -15.38 -10.66
CA ASP A 954 -20.54 -16.08 -11.69
C ASP A 954 -20.50 -15.32 -13.03
N VAL A 955 -19.44 -15.52 -13.82
CA VAL A 955 -19.27 -14.96 -15.17
C VAL A 955 -18.80 -16.03 -16.15
N ALA A 956 -19.36 -16.05 -17.36
CA ALA A 956 -18.97 -17.00 -18.39
C ALA A 956 -19.05 -16.37 -19.79
N PHE A 957 -18.02 -16.59 -20.62
CA PHE A 957 -18.05 -16.24 -22.04
C PHE A 957 -18.73 -17.35 -22.84
N SER A 958 -19.44 -16.97 -23.90
CA SER A 958 -19.85 -17.93 -24.92
C SER A 958 -18.63 -18.44 -25.71
N PRO A 959 -18.66 -19.67 -26.28
CA PRO A 959 -17.51 -20.26 -26.97
C PRO A 959 -17.04 -19.46 -28.21
N ASP A 960 -17.94 -18.70 -28.82
CA ASP A 960 -17.64 -17.81 -29.94
C ASP A 960 -17.12 -16.43 -29.50
N GLY A 961 -17.13 -16.13 -28.19
CA GLY A 961 -16.71 -14.85 -27.61
C GLY A 961 -17.70 -13.70 -27.80
N THR A 962 -18.85 -13.94 -28.44
CA THR A 962 -19.85 -12.90 -28.74
C THR A 962 -20.54 -12.40 -27.48
N TRP A 963 -20.86 -13.31 -26.56
CA TRP A 963 -21.68 -13.05 -25.39
C TRP A 963 -20.90 -13.25 -24.10
N LEU A 964 -21.20 -12.42 -23.11
CA LEU A 964 -20.81 -12.63 -21.73
C LEU A 964 -22.07 -12.77 -20.88
N ALA A 965 -22.19 -13.87 -20.13
CA ALA A 965 -23.26 -14.06 -19.16
C ALA A 965 -22.76 -13.70 -17.76
N THR A 966 -23.57 -12.95 -17.00
CA THR A 966 -23.30 -12.59 -15.61
C THR A 966 -24.47 -13.05 -14.73
N ALA A 967 -24.21 -13.91 -13.76
CA ALA A 967 -25.21 -14.42 -12.82
C ALA A 967 -25.29 -13.52 -11.60
N GLY A 968 -26.47 -12.95 -11.33
CA GLY A 968 -26.78 -12.23 -10.10
C GLY A 968 -27.70 -13.02 -9.18
N ASP A 969 -27.97 -12.46 -8.00
CA ASP A 969 -28.86 -13.07 -7.00
C ASP A 969 -30.33 -13.11 -7.42
N ARG A 970 -30.75 -12.18 -8.27
CA ARG A 970 -32.13 -11.96 -8.71
C ARG A 970 -32.30 -12.08 -10.21
N VAL A 971 -31.30 -11.67 -10.99
CA VAL A 971 -31.36 -11.78 -12.45
C VAL A 971 -30.04 -12.28 -13.03
N THR A 972 -30.13 -12.96 -14.17
CA THR A 972 -28.98 -13.32 -15.00
C THR A 972 -29.00 -12.43 -16.23
N ARG A 973 -27.90 -11.71 -16.50
CA ARG A 973 -27.80 -10.77 -17.62
C ARG A 973 -26.86 -11.30 -18.69
N ILE A 974 -27.22 -11.08 -19.94
CA ILE A 974 -26.39 -11.39 -21.11
C ILE A 974 -25.96 -10.09 -21.76
N TRP A 975 -24.67 -9.99 -22.01
CA TRP A 975 -24.01 -8.81 -22.55
C TRP A 975 -23.38 -9.15 -23.89
N ASP A 976 -23.54 -8.25 -24.84
CA ASP A 976 -22.75 -8.27 -26.07
C ASP A 976 -21.34 -7.76 -25.76
N VAL A 977 -20.31 -8.56 -26.06
CA VAL A 977 -18.91 -8.25 -25.72
C VAL A 977 -18.33 -7.16 -26.62
N ALA A 978 -18.82 -7.00 -27.85
CA ALA A 978 -18.31 -5.97 -28.76
C ALA A 978 -18.82 -4.57 -28.38
N THR A 979 -20.07 -4.47 -27.93
CA THR A 979 -20.74 -3.20 -27.64
C THR A 979 -20.83 -2.88 -26.15
N GLY A 980 -20.72 -3.89 -25.28
CA GLY A 980 -20.96 -3.76 -23.84
C GLY A 980 -22.43 -3.54 -23.46
N ALA A 981 -23.37 -3.67 -24.39
CA ALA A 981 -24.79 -3.49 -24.16
C ALA A 981 -25.41 -4.77 -23.55
N ALA A 982 -26.39 -4.60 -22.67
CA ALA A 982 -27.22 -5.70 -22.18
C ALA A 982 -28.16 -6.15 -23.32
N ALA A 983 -27.90 -7.34 -23.88
CA ALA A 983 -28.70 -7.91 -24.96
C ALA A 983 -29.96 -8.60 -24.44
N HIS A 984 -29.87 -9.26 -23.28
CA HIS A 984 -30.99 -9.97 -22.67
C HIS A 984 -30.91 -10.00 -21.14
N THR A 985 -32.06 -10.07 -20.47
CA THR A 985 -32.15 -10.22 -19.01
C THR A 985 -33.13 -11.33 -18.68
N ILE A 986 -32.61 -12.37 -18.03
CA ILE A 986 -33.38 -13.48 -17.49
C ILE A 986 -33.85 -13.09 -16.08
N PRO A 987 -35.17 -13.03 -15.80
CA PRO A 987 -35.73 -12.58 -14.52
C PRO A 987 -35.61 -13.65 -13.41
N GLU A 988 -34.50 -14.39 -13.39
CA GLU A 988 -34.18 -15.41 -12.40
C GLU A 988 -32.69 -15.35 -12.06
N GLY A 989 -32.39 -15.39 -10.76
CA GLY A 989 -31.04 -15.35 -10.22
C GLY A 989 -30.38 -16.72 -10.21
N SER A 990 -29.06 -16.72 -10.43
CA SER A 990 -28.27 -17.93 -10.61
C SER A 990 -26.99 -17.89 -9.76
N GLN A 991 -26.46 -19.05 -9.39
CA GLN A 991 -25.19 -19.18 -8.66
C GLN A 991 -24.03 -19.66 -9.53
N SER A 992 -24.33 -20.24 -10.68
CA SER A 992 -23.34 -20.79 -11.61
C SER A 992 -23.90 -20.76 -13.03
N LEU A 993 -22.99 -20.52 -13.98
CA LEU A 993 -23.27 -20.46 -15.42
C LEU A 993 -22.33 -21.39 -16.17
N ALA A 994 -22.86 -22.11 -17.15
CA ALA A 994 -22.05 -22.88 -18.09
C ALA A 994 -22.65 -22.78 -19.49
N PHE A 995 -21.86 -22.38 -20.49
CA PHE A 995 -22.23 -22.51 -21.89
C PHE A 995 -21.87 -23.91 -22.39
N SER A 996 -22.69 -24.47 -23.28
CA SER A 996 -22.31 -25.66 -24.04
C SER A 996 -21.16 -25.33 -25.00
N SER A 997 -20.32 -26.31 -25.32
CA SER A 997 -19.17 -26.12 -26.22
C SER A 997 -19.56 -25.72 -27.65
N ASP A 998 -20.76 -26.10 -28.10
CA ASP A 998 -21.35 -25.68 -29.37
C ASP A 998 -21.99 -24.27 -29.33
N GLY A 999 -22.08 -23.66 -28.14
CA GLY A 999 -22.65 -22.35 -27.92
C GLY A 999 -24.16 -22.26 -28.09
N LEU A 1000 -24.88 -23.38 -28.25
CA LEU A 1000 -26.34 -23.40 -28.46
C LEU A 1000 -27.15 -23.34 -27.15
N LEU A 1001 -26.55 -23.76 -26.03
CA LEU A 1001 -27.20 -23.86 -24.73
C LEU A 1001 -26.44 -23.05 -23.67
N LEU A 1002 -27.21 -22.42 -22.78
CA LEU A 1002 -26.71 -21.91 -21.50
C LEU A 1002 -27.41 -22.69 -20.38
N ALA A 1003 -26.64 -23.27 -19.46
CA ALA A 1003 -27.16 -23.85 -18.24
C ALA A 1003 -27.02 -22.86 -17.09
N THR A 1004 -28.09 -22.70 -16.32
CA THR A 1004 -28.11 -21.87 -15.11
C THR A 1004 -28.47 -22.71 -13.88
N ALA A 1005 -27.70 -22.55 -12.79
CA ALA A 1005 -28.03 -23.11 -11.49
C ALA A 1005 -28.95 -22.14 -10.74
N ALA A 1006 -30.27 -22.33 -10.89
CA ALA A 1006 -31.27 -21.40 -10.38
C ALA A 1006 -31.55 -21.62 -8.89
N ARG A 1007 -31.82 -20.50 -8.18
CA ARG A 1007 -32.14 -20.53 -6.74
C ARG A 1007 -33.43 -21.29 -6.42
N ALA A 1008 -34.34 -21.43 -7.39
CA ALA A 1008 -35.62 -22.12 -7.25
C ALA A 1008 -35.50 -23.67 -7.17
N SER A 1009 -34.35 -24.20 -6.72
CA SER A 1009 -34.04 -25.64 -6.69
C SER A 1009 -34.21 -26.29 -8.07
N ALA A 1010 -33.68 -25.66 -9.11
CA ALA A 1010 -33.70 -26.18 -10.47
C ALA A 1010 -32.41 -25.84 -11.22
N ALA A 1011 -32.05 -26.69 -12.17
CA ALA A 1011 -31.12 -26.33 -13.24
C ALA A 1011 -31.95 -26.01 -14.49
N VAL A 1012 -31.73 -24.85 -15.12
CA VAL A 1012 -32.51 -24.40 -16.26
C VAL A 1012 -31.62 -24.33 -17.49
N LEU A 1013 -32.12 -24.84 -18.62
CA LEU A 1013 -31.45 -24.81 -19.92
C LEU A 1013 -32.12 -23.76 -20.81
N TRP A 1014 -31.31 -22.88 -21.37
CA TRP A 1014 -31.73 -21.76 -22.21
C TRP A 1014 -31.18 -21.91 -23.62
N ASN A 1015 -31.97 -21.50 -24.61
CA ASN A 1015 -31.49 -21.39 -25.99
C ASN A 1015 -30.69 -20.08 -26.14
N THR A 1016 -29.44 -20.13 -26.61
CA THR A 1016 -28.62 -18.91 -26.73
C THR A 1016 -29.00 -18.00 -27.91
N ARG A 1017 -29.76 -18.51 -28.88
CA ARG A 1017 -30.22 -17.71 -30.04
C ARG A 1017 -31.48 -16.90 -29.72
N THR A 1018 -32.41 -17.50 -28.99
CA THR A 1018 -33.70 -16.87 -28.65
C THR A 1018 -33.79 -16.42 -27.20
N TRP A 1019 -32.88 -16.86 -26.34
CA TRP A 1019 -32.91 -16.71 -24.88
C TRP A 1019 -34.18 -17.26 -24.23
N ALA A 1020 -34.90 -18.14 -24.91
CA ALA A 1020 -36.07 -18.82 -24.37
C ALA A 1020 -35.66 -19.97 -23.43
N GLU A 1021 -36.42 -20.13 -22.34
CA GLU A 1021 -36.32 -21.31 -21.47
C GLU A 1021 -36.73 -22.55 -22.27
N LEU A 1022 -35.82 -23.51 -22.40
CA LEU A 1022 -36.07 -24.78 -23.10
C LEU A 1022 -36.59 -25.84 -22.12
N LEU A 1023 -35.91 -25.95 -20.97
CA LEU A 1023 -36.24 -26.98 -19.99
C LEU A 1023 -35.80 -26.59 -18.59
N ARG A 1024 -36.63 -26.96 -17.62
CA ARG A 1024 -36.36 -26.87 -16.19
C ARG A 1024 -36.21 -28.26 -15.57
N ILE A 1025 -35.04 -28.53 -15.02
CA ILE A 1025 -34.69 -29.79 -14.37
C ILE A 1025 -34.80 -29.60 -12.85
N PRO A 1026 -35.80 -30.18 -12.18
CA PRO A 1026 -35.97 -30.03 -10.74
C PRO A 1026 -34.84 -30.71 -9.97
N GLN A 1027 -34.33 -30.04 -8.94
CA GLN A 1027 -33.27 -30.50 -8.06
C GLN A 1027 -33.81 -30.73 -6.64
N PRO A 1028 -33.27 -31.70 -5.88
CA PRO A 1028 -33.75 -32.01 -4.54
C PRO A 1028 -33.51 -30.86 -3.54
N HIS A 1029 -32.48 -30.04 -3.81
CA HIS A 1029 -32.14 -28.85 -3.05
C HIS A 1029 -31.67 -27.74 -4.00
N PHE A 1030 -31.40 -26.57 -3.43
CA PHE A 1030 -30.80 -25.43 -4.10
C PHE A 1030 -29.60 -25.84 -4.98
N ALA A 1031 -29.71 -25.56 -6.29
CA ALA A 1031 -28.65 -25.84 -7.26
C ALA A 1031 -27.48 -24.88 -7.03
N THR A 1032 -26.27 -25.42 -6.91
CA THR A 1032 -25.06 -24.64 -6.61
C THR A 1032 -24.12 -24.53 -7.81
N ARG A 1033 -23.97 -25.61 -8.59
CA ARG A 1033 -23.05 -25.69 -9.74
C ARG A 1033 -23.65 -26.48 -10.90
N VAL A 1034 -23.29 -26.09 -12.11
CA VAL A 1034 -23.61 -26.79 -13.37
C VAL A 1034 -22.36 -26.89 -14.24
N ALA A 1035 -22.17 -28.03 -14.90
CA ALA A 1035 -21.06 -28.22 -15.83
C ALA A 1035 -21.49 -29.11 -17.00
N PHE A 1036 -21.08 -28.74 -18.21
CA PHE A 1036 -21.19 -29.59 -19.39
C PHE A 1036 -19.92 -30.40 -19.60
N ASP A 1037 -20.07 -31.58 -20.20
CA ASP A 1037 -18.94 -32.31 -20.78
C ASP A 1037 -18.47 -31.63 -22.09
N ALA A 1038 -17.28 -31.99 -22.57
CA ALA A 1038 -16.65 -31.40 -23.76
C ALA A 1038 -17.54 -31.43 -25.01
N ASP A 1039 -18.34 -32.48 -25.18
CA ASP A 1039 -19.29 -32.65 -26.30
C ASP A 1039 -20.69 -32.09 -26.00
N ALA A 1040 -20.89 -31.46 -24.84
CA ALA A 1040 -22.18 -31.05 -24.28
C ALA A 1040 -23.22 -32.16 -24.12
N SER A 1041 -22.88 -33.44 -24.37
CA SER A 1041 -23.81 -34.58 -24.32
C SER A 1041 -24.32 -34.90 -22.92
N LEU A 1042 -23.47 -34.62 -21.93
CA LEU A 1042 -23.73 -34.82 -20.52
C LEU A 1042 -23.76 -33.46 -19.80
N LEU A 1043 -24.67 -33.37 -18.83
CA LEU A 1043 -24.77 -32.24 -17.90
C LEU A 1043 -24.66 -32.78 -16.47
N ALA A 1044 -23.69 -32.26 -15.72
CA ALA A 1044 -23.58 -32.47 -14.28
C ALA A 1044 -24.25 -31.31 -13.55
N THR A 1045 -25.11 -31.64 -12.59
CA THR A 1045 -25.82 -30.68 -11.73
C THR A 1045 -25.52 -30.99 -10.27
N CYS A 1046 -25.15 -29.98 -9.48
CA CYS A 1046 -24.87 -30.13 -8.05
C CYS A 1046 -25.83 -29.30 -7.21
N CYS A 1047 -26.18 -29.81 -6.03
CA CYS A 1047 -26.99 -29.08 -5.08
C CYS A 1047 -26.37 -29.04 -3.67
N ARG A 1048 -26.85 -28.11 -2.84
CA ARG A 1048 -26.34 -27.86 -1.47
C ARG A 1048 -26.41 -29.08 -0.54
N GLY A 1049 -27.23 -30.07 -0.85
CA GLY A 1049 -27.32 -31.34 -0.11
C GLY A 1049 -26.17 -32.33 -0.37
N GLY A 1050 -25.18 -31.97 -1.20
CA GLY A 1050 -24.08 -32.87 -1.55
C GLY A 1050 -24.47 -33.96 -2.55
N VAL A 1051 -25.56 -33.74 -3.29
CA VAL A 1051 -26.04 -34.63 -4.36
C VAL A 1051 -25.58 -34.07 -5.69
N VAL A 1052 -24.97 -34.93 -6.50
CA VAL A 1052 -24.61 -34.65 -7.90
C VAL A 1052 -25.46 -35.53 -8.79
N GLN A 1053 -26.14 -34.94 -9.77
CA GLN A 1053 -26.92 -35.68 -10.77
C GLN A 1053 -26.30 -35.51 -12.14
N LEU A 1054 -26.11 -36.63 -12.82
CA LEU A 1054 -25.62 -36.70 -14.19
C LEU A 1054 -26.79 -36.93 -15.15
N TRP A 1055 -26.90 -36.07 -16.15
CA TRP A 1055 -27.97 -36.07 -17.14
C TRP A 1055 -27.39 -36.26 -18.53
N ARG A 1056 -27.99 -37.14 -19.32
CA ARG A 1056 -27.72 -37.26 -20.76
C ARG A 1056 -28.77 -36.46 -21.50
N LEU A 1057 -28.36 -35.42 -22.22
CA LEU A 1057 -29.28 -34.43 -22.82
C LEU A 1057 -30.01 -34.97 -24.05
N TRP A 1058 -29.31 -35.77 -24.86
CA TRP A 1058 -29.83 -36.38 -26.08
C TRP A 1058 -29.74 -37.91 -25.98
N PRO A 1059 -30.79 -38.59 -25.47
CA PRO A 1059 -30.80 -40.04 -25.29
C PRO A 1059 -30.92 -40.82 -26.61
N GLY A 1060 -31.26 -40.17 -27.72
CA GLY A 1060 -31.42 -40.78 -29.05
C GLY A 1060 -30.35 -40.40 -30.08
N ALA A 1061 -29.29 -39.69 -29.67
CA ALA A 1061 -28.20 -39.23 -30.54
C ALA A 1061 -26.92 -40.06 -30.36
#